data_AF-A0A182SQ67-F1
#
_entry.id   AF-A0A182SQ67-F1
#
_cell.length_a   1.000
_cell.length_b   1.000
_cell.length_c   1.000
_cell.angle_alpha   90.00
_cell.angle_beta   90.00
_cell.angle_gamma   90.00
#
_symmetry.space_group_name_H-M   'P 1'
#
loop_
_entity.id
_entity.type
_entity.pdbx_description
1 polymer ?
#
loop_
_entity_poly.entity_id
_entity_poly.type
_entity_poly.pdbx_seq_one_letter_code
_entity_poly.pdbx_strand_id
1 'polypeptide(L)'
;IFDQFDEEVFHRCRFYVDSLPSQQIVAVYRIRLLWIAYILDCSRQQFDEALDHLYLLSEILDTSGEANIELNLPNQCANTSISKSSVRELISETERKLRITRVKRHYDSGEHEPVVTILKDTLQYYTSVGNPDESILSLTIQTQMLLESLWSMAEMEQFMTAPVQHDSRKSRMWANNINFTLLYIESIIKQEGVAIIDVLGKNLSRLIQSLHRMLTHQLDPSGEKNYTAQLCLIEFWRAWIVLYYVLERQDDMDSSVKLNRPPALADQCGALKLEPERLCNSIMMCFVAHELLGKKNWCSKGDSGLLFHTLDVVVPKIRSPMLEPFRETLNEYLEQVTYCLYGYPQKRPRLRHIQDHCAVQVSLTWERAIQLFDLYRPDSLPEFNSYKLESISTDMEALLQRIILLIPREINIAKLSRPISEFIDGKGNTLPEAANILQSEVKPIFYLLADFYFKSRDFTRAIRYYVMDLALEPSRFDSWAGISLSKASKVETKLNSTETIPLQEFLDETDNGMKCFDQCLQLNEEDSQLWIEYGSFAYNIHSFCSRSLKLLSDTLSMESFALVETHKERCLDIAFTCFNKVSLSKLCYNNATGDAIDEQQQQVQSTEENGQNHEDEIWLHHYMLGKIAEKKKEHPAVYLTHYLKSAKYLYECNATYPIKINHSSPSQLAIEALEIFYRINAAIIKYVEQHSPINKKTSRLFLRTLKELSTSPFAVNRAKINENMLKRKISPNAGGNGNNSGNAGGTTDMDGAVGSPKAAKPGEQTASEAGTAGSAPAETEPAGEENTVREQPESVAAAAVNSPKQPQESKPGESDVQVVEDVDAVPSPVSGASQMVAGRALEHLRVEEIKQLGDLQHPSIRRGSQESAITSTTTTTTTTTSTSSSSSDSSDSDSDTSSDSDSDSTSTDDELINQQPINPTQRDTIFKLCIKNLEECITRFPEHYKSMYRLIHHFMHAPGSTKSFESARQLLLGTYRTTLGNQIPGLFTERKTTNFFNGLWRIPASDIDRPGNFASHISKCVIVLMETLKEFSEYDVLLDLAMQLQRTPEPDK
;
A
#
# COMPACT_ATOMS: atom_id res chain seq x y z
N ILE A 1 32.77 -34.59 -60.41
CA ILE A 1 33.10 -34.65 -61.86
C ILE A 1 34.56 -34.24 -62.06
N PHE A 2 34.96 -33.05 -61.61
CA PHE A 2 36.35 -32.59 -61.65
C PHE A 2 37.35 -33.53 -60.96
N ASP A 3 36.89 -34.36 -60.02
CA ASP A 3 37.65 -35.41 -59.33
C ASP A 3 38.19 -36.52 -60.26
N GLN A 4 37.77 -36.53 -61.53
CA GLN A 4 38.23 -37.43 -62.59
C GLN A 4 38.87 -36.67 -63.76
N PHE A 5 39.21 -35.40 -63.58
CA PHE A 5 39.86 -34.58 -64.61
C PHE A 5 41.38 -34.83 -64.62
N ASP A 6 41.89 -35.35 -65.73
CA ASP A 6 43.31 -35.62 -65.94
C ASP A 6 44.01 -34.38 -66.53
N GLU A 7 44.62 -33.59 -65.65
CA GLU A 7 45.41 -32.40 -66.00
C GLU A 7 46.59 -32.73 -66.94
N GLU A 8 47.21 -33.91 -66.81
CA GLU A 8 48.35 -34.26 -67.66
C GLU A 8 47.88 -34.51 -69.10
N VAL A 9 46.77 -35.22 -69.28
CA VAL A 9 46.11 -35.39 -70.58
C VAL A 9 45.63 -34.04 -71.13
N PHE A 10 45.08 -33.15 -70.30
CA PHE A 10 44.65 -31.82 -70.73
C PHE A 10 45.82 -30.95 -71.22
N HIS A 11 46.91 -30.86 -70.45
CA HIS A 11 48.11 -30.12 -70.84
C HIS A 11 48.79 -30.73 -72.08
N ARG A 12 48.86 -32.07 -72.20
CA ARG A 12 49.34 -32.74 -73.41
C ARG A 12 48.49 -32.37 -74.63
N CYS A 13 47.17 -32.36 -74.51
CA CYS A 13 46.28 -31.89 -75.59
C CYS A 13 46.53 -30.42 -75.96
N ARG A 14 46.68 -29.52 -74.97
CA ARG A 14 46.98 -28.10 -75.19
C ARG A 14 48.34 -27.87 -75.86
N PHE A 15 49.32 -28.74 -75.63
CA PHE A 15 50.62 -28.71 -76.29
C PHE A 15 50.58 -29.26 -77.73
N TYR A 16 49.91 -30.39 -77.98
CA TYR A 16 49.92 -31.05 -79.29
C TYR A 16 48.94 -30.49 -80.33
N VAL A 17 47.90 -29.74 -79.92
CA VAL A 17 46.87 -29.24 -80.87
C VAL A 17 47.43 -28.38 -82.00
N ASP A 18 48.50 -27.61 -81.77
CA ASP A 18 49.14 -26.78 -82.80
C ASP A 18 49.96 -27.59 -83.82
N SER A 19 50.17 -28.89 -83.59
CA SER A 19 50.82 -29.81 -84.55
C SER A 19 49.83 -30.48 -85.52
N LEU A 20 48.53 -30.17 -85.43
CA LEU A 20 47.50 -30.78 -86.29
C LEU A 20 47.52 -30.19 -87.72
N PRO A 21 47.38 -31.01 -88.78
CA PRO A 21 47.68 -30.63 -90.16
C PRO A 21 46.64 -29.74 -90.87
N SER A 22 45.61 -29.25 -90.17
CA SER A 22 44.57 -28.39 -90.75
C SER A 22 44.19 -27.28 -89.79
N GLN A 23 44.32 -26.03 -90.25
CA GLN A 23 44.08 -24.83 -89.46
C GLN A 23 42.64 -24.72 -88.92
N GLN A 24 41.65 -25.25 -89.65
CA GLN A 24 40.27 -25.36 -89.16
C GLN A 24 40.13 -26.38 -88.02
N ILE A 25 40.86 -27.51 -88.10
CA ILE A 25 40.87 -28.52 -87.03
C ILE A 25 41.59 -27.97 -85.79
N VAL A 26 42.73 -27.29 -85.97
CA VAL A 26 43.44 -26.57 -84.90
C VAL A 26 42.49 -25.58 -84.19
N ALA A 27 41.75 -24.76 -84.95
CA ALA A 27 40.79 -23.80 -84.38
C ALA A 27 39.68 -24.48 -83.56
N VAL A 28 39.03 -25.53 -84.10
CA VAL A 28 37.96 -26.26 -83.39
C VAL A 28 38.46 -26.93 -82.10
N TYR A 29 39.67 -27.51 -82.11
CA TYR A 29 40.25 -28.07 -80.89
C TYR A 29 40.74 -27.01 -79.90
N ARG A 30 41.30 -25.88 -80.37
CA ARG A 30 41.64 -24.73 -79.51
C ARG A 30 40.40 -24.18 -78.79
N ILE A 31 39.29 -23.97 -79.52
CA ILE A 31 38.02 -23.52 -78.93
C ILE A 31 37.55 -24.50 -77.84
N ARG A 32 37.59 -25.81 -78.11
CA ARG A 32 37.21 -26.83 -77.11
C ARG A 32 38.13 -26.87 -75.89
N LEU A 33 39.43 -26.69 -76.05
CA LEU A 33 40.38 -26.68 -74.92
C LEU A 33 40.30 -25.41 -74.08
N LEU A 34 40.10 -24.24 -74.70
CA LEU A 34 39.85 -22.98 -73.99
C LEU A 34 38.52 -23.00 -73.24
N TRP A 35 37.49 -23.64 -73.81
CA TRP A 35 36.21 -23.86 -73.14
C TRP A 35 36.33 -24.78 -71.91
N ILE A 36 37.14 -25.84 -72.01
CA ILE A 36 37.47 -26.72 -70.87
C ILE A 36 38.25 -25.94 -69.80
N ALA A 37 39.22 -25.09 -70.18
CA ALA A 37 39.95 -24.23 -69.25
C ALA A 37 38.99 -23.26 -68.52
N TYR A 38 38.16 -22.53 -69.27
CA TYR A 38 37.13 -21.65 -68.72
C TYR A 38 36.23 -22.35 -67.68
N ILE A 39 35.76 -23.58 -67.98
CA ILE A 39 34.95 -24.38 -67.05
C ILE A 39 35.75 -24.79 -65.79
N LEU A 40 37.02 -25.18 -65.96
CA LEU A 40 37.91 -25.57 -64.87
C LEU A 40 38.19 -24.40 -63.93
N ASP A 41 38.54 -23.24 -64.48
CA ASP A 41 38.92 -22.05 -63.72
C ASP A 41 37.69 -21.40 -63.05
N CYS A 42 36.52 -21.45 -63.68
CA CYS A 42 35.24 -21.13 -63.03
C CYS A 42 34.95 -22.05 -61.84
N SER A 43 35.21 -23.36 -61.95
CA SER A 43 35.01 -24.30 -60.83
C SER A 43 35.97 -24.04 -59.66
N ARG A 44 37.12 -23.43 -59.94
CA ARG A 44 38.12 -22.97 -58.96
C ARG A 44 37.89 -21.53 -58.45
N GLN A 45 36.86 -20.84 -58.95
CA GLN A 45 36.59 -19.42 -58.68
C GLN A 45 37.69 -18.45 -59.15
N GLN A 46 38.55 -18.89 -60.07
CA GLN A 46 39.64 -18.10 -60.69
C GLN A 46 39.10 -17.29 -61.87
N PHE A 47 38.17 -16.36 -61.60
CA PHE A 47 37.43 -15.64 -62.63
C PHE A 47 38.27 -14.69 -63.50
N ASP A 48 39.44 -14.24 -63.01
CA ASP A 48 40.42 -13.50 -63.84
C ASP A 48 40.97 -14.40 -64.96
N GLU A 49 41.46 -15.61 -64.63
CA GLU A 49 42.00 -16.59 -65.59
C GLU A 49 40.91 -17.15 -66.52
N ALA A 50 39.69 -17.34 -66.00
CA ALA A 50 38.53 -17.75 -66.79
C ALA A 50 38.15 -16.70 -67.86
N LEU A 51 38.30 -15.39 -67.55
CA LEU A 51 38.07 -14.31 -68.51
C LEU A 51 39.13 -14.28 -69.60
N ASP A 52 40.42 -14.47 -69.29
CA ASP A 52 41.48 -14.56 -70.29
C ASP A 52 41.18 -15.65 -71.33
N HIS A 53 40.70 -16.82 -70.89
CA HIS A 53 40.28 -17.89 -71.80
C HIS A 53 39.04 -17.53 -72.64
N LEU A 54 38.09 -16.75 -72.11
CA LEU A 54 36.92 -16.26 -72.85
C LEU A 54 37.26 -15.16 -73.87
N TYR A 55 38.18 -14.24 -73.55
CA TYR A 55 38.65 -13.24 -74.51
C TYR A 55 39.39 -13.90 -75.67
N LEU A 56 40.25 -14.89 -75.38
CA LEU A 56 40.94 -15.69 -76.41
C LEU A 56 39.94 -16.51 -77.26
N LEU A 57 38.83 -16.97 -76.67
CA LEU A 57 37.72 -17.58 -77.41
C LEU A 57 37.03 -16.58 -78.34
N SER A 58 36.77 -15.35 -77.89
CA SER A 58 36.21 -14.31 -78.78
C SER A 58 37.18 -13.99 -79.91
N GLU A 59 38.47 -13.75 -79.63
CA GLU A 59 39.48 -13.44 -80.66
C GLU A 59 39.55 -14.52 -81.75
N ILE A 60 39.50 -15.81 -81.39
CA ILE A 60 39.50 -16.91 -82.36
C ILE A 60 38.20 -16.91 -83.20
N LEU A 61 37.03 -16.69 -82.57
CA LEU A 61 35.73 -16.62 -83.25
C LEU A 61 35.55 -15.33 -84.09
N ASP A 62 36.26 -14.27 -83.75
CA ASP A 62 36.29 -12.98 -84.46
C ASP A 62 37.25 -13.04 -85.67
N THR A 63 38.34 -13.79 -85.55
CA THR A 63 39.34 -13.98 -86.62
C THR A 63 38.88 -15.01 -87.67
N SER A 64 38.00 -15.95 -87.33
CA SER A 64 37.42 -16.91 -88.27
C SER A 64 36.33 -16.28 -89.17
N GLY A 65 36.75 -15.52 -90.19
CA GLY A 65 35.85 -14.82 -91.11
C GLY A 65 34.89 -15.72 -91.90
N GLU A 66 33.66 -15.23 -92.08
CA GLU A 66 32.50 -15.77 -92.83
C GLU A 66 31.99 -17.18 -92.47
N ALA A 67 32.80 -18.04 -91.85
CA ALA A 67 32.34 -19.30 -91.27
C ALA A 67 31.84 -19.08 -89.84
N ASN A 68 30.52 -19.09 -89.63
CA ASN A 68 29.94 -19.18 -88.28
C ASN A 68 30.29 -20.53 -87.63
N ILE A 69 31.40 -20.57 -86.88
CA ILE A 69 31.80 -21.73 -86.09
C ILE A 69 30.90 -21.79 -84.84
N GLU A 70 29.79 -22.51 -84.94
CA GLU A 70 28.98 -22.90 -83.79
C GLU A 70 29.32 -24.34 -83.39
N LEU A 71 29.82 -24.54 -82.16
CA LEU A 71 30.15 -25.86 -81.63
C LEU A 71 29.09 -26.30 -80.61
N ASN A 72 28.21 -27.20 -81.02
CA ASN A 72 27.28 -27.89 -80.13
C ASN A 72 28.04 -28.87 -79.21
N LEU A 73 27.68 -28.87 -77.93
CA LEU A 73 28.27 -29.67 -76.85
C LEU A 73 27.20 -30.60 -76.25
N PRO A 74 26.86 -31.74 -76.89
CA PRO A 74 25.76 -32.61 -76.46
C PRO A 74 25.97 -33.28 -75.09
N ASN A 75 27.15 -33.15 -74.49
CA ASN A 75 27.52 -33.68 -73.17
C ASN A 75 27.44 -32.62 -72.05
N GLN A 76 26.96 -31.40 -72.34
CA GLN A 76 26.78 -30.32 -71.38
C GLN A 76 25.28 -30.12 -71.09
N CYS A 77 24.92 -29.80 -69.84
CA CYS A 77 23.53 -29.48 -69.46
C CYS A 77 23.22 -27.97 -69.48
N ALA A 78 24.25 -27.12 -69.47
CA ALA A 78 24.18 -25.67 -69.61
C ALA A 78 25.18 -25.23 -70.68
N ASN A 79 24.97 -24.07 -71.32
CA ASN A 79 25.84 -23.55 -72.39
C ASN A 79 26.11 -24.58 -73.51
N THR A 80 25.02 -25.12 -74.07
CA THR A 80 25.04 -26.25 -75.02
C THR A 80 25.59 -25.92 -76.41
N SER A 81 25.80 -24.65 -76.76
CA SER A 81 26.62 -24.28 -77.92
C SER A 81 27.58 -23.12 -77.64
N ILE A 82 28.80 -23.26 -78.16
CA ILE A 82 29.79 -22.18 -78.22
C ILE A 82 29.54 -21.39 -79.51
N SER A 83 29.20 -20.11 -79.37
CA SER A 83 28.98 -19.19 -80.49
C SER A 83 29.43 -17.78 -80.13
N LYS A 84 29.55 -16.90 -81.14
CA LYS A 84 29.95 -15.50 -80.96
C LYS A 84 28.91 -14.65 -80.20
N SER A 85 27.70 -15.15 -79.92
CA SER A 85 26.80 -14.54 -78.92
C SER A 85 27.03 -15.12 -77.53
N SER A 86 27.01 -16.45 -77.38
CA SER A 86 27.12 -17.09 -76.05
C SER A 86 28.46 -16.79 -75.36
N VAL A 87 29.57 -16.68 -76.10
CA VAL A 87 30.87 -16.27 -75.52
C VAL A 87 30.83 -14.83 -74.98
N ARG A 88 30.16 -13.88 -75.65
CA ARG A 88 30.05 -12.49 -75.18
C ARG A 88 29.08 -12.34 -74.00
N GLU A 89 28.04 -13.16 -73.95
CA GLU A 89 27.17 -13.28 -72.78
C GLU A 89 27.94 -13.84 -71.57
N LEU A 90 28.77 -14.87 -71.78
CA LEU A 90 29.61 -15.47 -70.72
C LEU A 90 30.74 -14.55 -70.24
N ILE A 91 31.34 -13.73 -71.11
CA ILE A 91 32.25 -12.64 -70.69
C ILE A 91 31.50 -11.69 -69.74
N SER A 92 30.34 -11.22 -70.16
CA SER A 92 29.50 -10.27 -69.39
C SER A 92 29.02 -10.85 -68.04
N GLU A 93 28.83 -12.16 -67.95
CA GLU A 93 28.49 -12.87 -66.71
C GLU A 93 29.73 -13.04 -65.81
N THR A 94 30.87 -13.42 -66.38
CA THR A 94 32.11 -13.72 -65.64
C THR A 94 32.77 -12.44 -65.12
N GLU A 95 32.72 -11.33 -65.86
CA GLU A 95 33.07 -9.98 -65.37
C GLU A 95 32.23 -9.56 -64.15
N ARG A 96 30.94 -9.92 -64.13
CA ARG A 96 30.07 -9.64 -62.98
C ARG A 96 30.42 -10.52 -61.78
N LYS A 97 30.66 -11.82 -61.99
CA LYS A 97 31.15 -12.74 -60.94
C LYS A 97 32.47 -12.24 -60.34
N LEU A 98 33.44 -11.86 -61.16
CA LEU A 98 34.72 -11.29 -60.72
C LEU A 98 34.54 -10.02 -59.89
N ARG A 99 33.69 -9.09 -60.33
CA ARG A 99 33.40 -7.86 -59.57
C ARG A 99 32.76 -8.19 -58.22
N ILE A 100 31.80 -9.12 -58.15
CA ILE A 100 31.19 -9.59 -56.90
C ILE A 100 32.24 -10.13 -55.92
N THR A 101 33.20 -10.96 -56.37
CA THR A 101 34.31 -11.47 -55.54
C THR A 101 35.10 -10.34 -54.85
N ARG A 102 35.24 -9.19 -55.52
CA ARG A 102 36.01 -8.04 -55.03
C ARG A 102 35.20 -7.15 -54.08
N VAL A 103 33.86 -7.15 -54.14
CA VAL A 103 32.98 -6.33 -53.26
C VAL A 103 33.31 -6.51 -51.78
N LYS A 104 33.50 -7.75 -51.32
CA LYS A 104 33.83 -7.99 -49.91
C LYS A 104 35.11 -7.28 -49.47
N ARG A 105 36.14 -7.25 -50.32
CA ARG A 105 37.39 -6.55 -50.01
C ARG A 105 37.19 -5.04 -49.87
N HIS A 106 36.41 -4.43 -50.76
CA HIS A 106 36.10 -3.00 -50.71
C HIS A 106 35.28 -2.64 -49.45
N TYR A 107 34.33 -3.50 -49.06
CA TYR A 107 33.56 -3.33 -47.82
C TYR A 107 34.45 -3.48 -46.57
N ASP A 108 35.26 -4.55 -46.51
CA ASP A 108 36.19 -4.81 -45.40
C ASP A 108 37.26 -3.70 -45.27
N SER A 109 37.47 -2.87 -46.31
CA SER A 109 38.37 -1.70 -46.31
C SER A 109 37.66 -0.34 -46.20
N GLY A 110 36.34 -0.29 -46.02
CA GLY A 110 35.57 0.96 -45.90
C GLY A 110 35.36 1.74 -47.21
N GLU A 111 35.65 1.14 -48.37
CA GLU A 111 35.44 1.73 -49.69
C GLU A 111 33.98 1.57 -50.14
N HIS A 112 33.09 2.32 -49.50
CA HIS A 112 31.64 2.19 -49.66
C HIS A 112 31.13 2.50 -51.09
N GLU A 113 31.71 3.47 -51.80
CA GLU A 113 31.27 3.86 -53.15
C GLU A 113 31.42 2.71 -54.20
N PRO A 114 32.59 2.03 -54.33
CA PRO A 114 32.69 0.79 -55.11
C PRO A 114 31.69 -0.30 -54.71
N VAL A 115 31.45 -0.50 -53.40
CA VAL A 115 30.50 -1.50 -52.89
C VAL A 115 29.09 -1.20 -53.38
N VAL A 116 28.64 0.04 -53.20
CA VAL A 116 27.32 0.53 -53.64
C VAL A 116 27.17 0.40 -55.16
N THR A 117 28.15 0.85 -55.93
CA THR A 117 28.09 0.80 -57.40
C THR A 117 28.05 -0.64 -57.95
N ILE A 118 28.91 -1.55 -57.47
CA ILE A 118 28.95 -2.94 -57.97
C ILE A 118 27.68 -3.71 -57.57
N LEU A 119 27.16 -3.49 -56.36
CA LEU A 119 25.96 -4.17 -55.89
C LEU A 119 24.69 -3.65 -56.57
N LYS A 120 24.59 -2.35 -56.90
CA LYS A 120 23.47 -1.80 -57.70
C LYS A 120 23.35 -2.48 -59.08
N ASP A 121 24.44 -2.58 -59.87
CA ASP A 121 24.45 -3.31 -61.17
C ASP A 121 24.13 -4.81 -60.98
N THR A 122 24.73 -5.45 -59.97
CA THR A 122 24.53 -6.87 -59.69
C THR A 122 23.06 -7.20 -59.37
N LEU A 123 22.44 -6.44 -58.47
CA LEU A 123 21.04 -6.63 -58.08
C LEU A 123 20.08 -6.30 -59.22
N GLN A 124 20.35 -5.23 -59.99
CA GLN A 124 19.54 -4.88 -61.15
C GLN A 124 19.57 -5.99 -62.21
N TYR A 125 20.73 -6.59 -62.48
CA TYR A 125 20.86 -7.75 -63.37
C TYR A 125 20.06 -8.97 -62.88
N TYR A 126 20.08 -9.28 -61.58
CA TYR A 126 19.26 -10.37 -61.03
C TYR A 126 17.75 -10.13 -61.18
N THR A 127 17.29 -8.87 -61.21
CA THR A 127 15.86 -8.55 -61.45
C THR A 127 15.42 -8.65 -62.91
N SER A 128 16.35 -8.70 -63.88
CA SER A 128 16.02 -8.77 -65.31
C SER A 128 16.24 -10.14 -65.95
N VAL A 129 17.26 -10.89 -65.50
CA VAL A 129 17.57 -12.25 -65.99
C VAL A 129 17.10 -13.35 -65.03
N GLY A 130 16.79 -12.99 -63.78
CA GLY A 130 16.65 -13.92 -62.66
C GLY A 130 18.01 -14.24 -62.04
N ASN A 131 18.06 -14.45 -60.72
CA ASN A 131 19.31 -14.82 -60.04
C ASN A 131 19.74 -16.25 -60.47
N PRO A 132 20.86 -16.40 -61.21
CA PRO A 132 21.42 -17.73 -61.46
C PRO A 132 21.84 -18.33 -60.12
N ASP A 133 21.49 -19.60 -59.91
CA ASP A 133 21.89 -20.28 -58.68
C ASP A 133 23.43 -20.44 -58.67
N GLU A 134 24.06 -20.24 -57.51
CA GLU A 134 25.52 -20.01 -57.30
C GLU A 134 26.03 -18.58 -57.56
N SER A 135 25.61 -17.64 -56.70
CA SER A 135 26.34 -16.37 -56.46
C SER A 135 27.31 -16.48 -55.28
N ILE A 136 28.52 -15.95 -55.46
CA ILE A 136 29.69 -16.11 -54.56
C ILE A 136 29.47 -15.48 -53.17
N LEU A 137 28.75 -14.36 -53.15
CA LEU A 137 28.20 -13.74 -51.95
C LEU A 137 26.68 -13.94 -51.97
N SER A 138 26.09 -14.38 -50.86
CA SER A 138 24.64 -14.59 -50.81
C SER A 138 23.87 -13.28 -50.98
N LEU A 139 22.68 -13.33 -51.57
CA LEU A 139 21.82 -12.16 -51.77
C LEU A 139 21.55 -11.38 -50.47
N THR A 140 21.52 -12.06 -49.32
CA THR A 140 21.38 -11.41 -48.01
C THR A 140 22.63 -10.62 -47.63
N ILE A 141 23.82 -11.21 -47.75
CA ILE A 141 25.09 -10.52 -47.46
C ILE A 141 25.28 -9.33 -48.41
N GLN A 142 24.99 -9.51 -49.71
CA GLN A 142 24.96 -8.43 -50.70
C GLN A 142 24.00 -7.29 -50.29
N THR A 143 22.81 -7.62 -49.75
CA THR A 143 21.85 -6.59 -49.30
C THR A 143 22.34 -5.87 -48.05
N GLN A 144 22.91 -6.59 -47.07
CA GLN A 144 23.43 -6.00 -45.83
C GLN A 144 24.56 -5.00 -46.12
N MET A 145 25.58 -5.42 -46.85
CA MET A 145 26.73 -4.59 -47.22
C MET A 145 26.34 -3.35 -48.04
N LEU A 146 25.32 -3.48 -48.90
CA LEU A 146 24.76 -2.35 -49.66
C LEU A 146 24.08 -1.33 -48.74
N LEU A 147 23.26 -1.79 -47.79
CA LEU A 147 22.53 -0.91 -46.86
C LEU A 147 23.50 -0.17 -45.92
N GLU A 148 24.47 -0.88 -45.36
CA GLU A 148 25.48 -0.32 -44.47
C GLU A 148 26.40 0.67 -45.22
N SER A 149 26.70 0.40 -46.49
CA SER A 149 27.50 1.33 -47.32
C SER A 149 26.71 2.56 -47.79
N LEU A 150 25.42 2.42 -48.13
CA LEU A 150 24.55 3.55 -48.44
C LEU A 150 24.37 4.47 -47.21
N TRP A 151 24.29 3.89 -46.00
CA TRP A 151 24.26 4.65 -44.75
C TRP A 151 25.55 5.46 -44.54
N SER A 152 26.72 4.82 -44.65
CA SER A 152 28.03 5.49 -44.58
C SER A 152 28.23 6.59 -45.63
N MET A 153 27.47 6.57 -46.73
CA MET A 153 27.46 7.57 -47.80
C MET A 153 26.32 8.60 -47.70
N ALA A 154 25.41 8.45 -46.72
CA ALA A 154 24.18 9.23 -46.57
C ALA A 154 23.20 9.20 -47.78
N GLU A 155 23.35 8.27 -48.74
CA GLU A 155 22.51 8.15 -49.95
C GLU A 155 21.17 7.41 -49.72
N MET A 156 20.39 7.82 -48.71
CA MET A 156 19.17 7.10 -48.28
C MET A 156 18.02 7.08 -49.31
N GLU A 157 18.03 7.91 -50.36
CA GLU A 157 16.90 8.01 -51.30
C GLU A 157 16.63 6.74 -52.15
N GLN A 158 17.65 5.92 -52.43
CA GLN A 158 17.57 4.86 -53.46
C GLN A 158 17.06 3.50 -52.92
N PHE A 159 16.52 3.49 -51.71
CA PHE A 159 16.34 2.33 -50.83
C PHE A 159 15.19 1.35 -51.18
N MET A 160 14.15 1.74 -51.94
CA MET A 160 12.84 1.04 -51.92
C MET A 160 12.24 0.61 -53.28
N THR A 161 13.08 0.32 -54.26
CA THR A 161 12.67 -0.03 -55.64
C THR A 161 12.87 -1.50 -56.03
N ALA A 162 12.92 -2.42 -55.06
CA ALA A 162 12.86 -3.86 -55.33
C ALA A 162 11.42 -4.32 -55.70
N PRO A 163 11.20 -4.97 -56.86
CA PRO A 163 9.90 -5.53 -57.23
C PRO A 163 9.68 -6.92 -56.62
N VAL A 164 8.56 -7.13 -55.94
CA VAL A 164 8.15 -8.46 -55.48
C VAL A 164 7.58 -9.25 -56.66
N GLN A 165 8.33 -10.24 -57.16
CA GLN A 165 7.80 -11.35 -57.95
C GLN A 165 7.78 -12.62 -57.10
N HIS A 166 6.69 -13.39 -57.19
CA HIS A 166 6.53 -14.63 -56.43
C HIS A 166 7.29 -15.79 -57.09
N ASP A 167 8.40 -16.20 -56.47
CA ASP A 167 8.99 -17.53 -56.68
C ASP A 167 9.13 -18.26 -55.33
N SER A 168 8.47 -19.42 -55.22
CA SER A 168 8.22 -20.09 -53.94
C SER A 168 9.47 -20.67 -53.29
N ARG A 169 10.52 -20.95 -54.07
CA ARG A 169 11.80 -21.47 -53.55
C ARG A 169 12.66 -20.39 -52.88
N LYS A 170 12.58 -19.13 -53.33
CA LYS A 170 13.47 -18.04 -52.90
C LYS A 170 12.89 -17.18 -51.75
N SER A 171 11.66 -17.48 -51.32
CA SER A 171 10.91 -16.78 -50.26
C SER A 171 11.67 -16.55 -48.94
N ARG A 172 12.41 -17.54 -48.40
CA ARG A 172 13.11 -17.39 -47.11
C ARG A 172 14.25 -16.36 -47.14
N MET A 173 14.93 -16.20 -48.28
CA MET A 173 15.96 -15.18 -48.44
C MET A 173 15.34 -13.78 -48.45
N TRP A 174 14.24 -13.61 -49.17
CA TRP A 174 13.48 -12.35 -49.18
C TRP A 174 12.92 -11.99 -47.79
N ALA A 175 12.42 -12.96 -47.03
CA ALA A 175 11.97 -12.74 -45.65
C ALA A 175 13.11 -12.26 -44.73
N ASN A 176 14.28 -12.91 -44.78
CA ASN A 176 15.46 -12.47 -44.04
C ASN A 176 15.87 -11.04 -44.40
N ASN A 177 15.90 -10.71 -45.70
CA ASN A 177 16.26 -9.36 -46.17
C ASN A 177 15.25 -8.30 -45.69
N ILE A 178 13.94 -8.61 -45.72
CA ILE A 178 12.88 -7.73 -45.21
C ILE A 178 13.04 -7.48 -43.71
N ASN A 179 13.34 -8.52 -42.92
CA ASN A 179 13.54 -8.38 -41.47
C ASN A 179 14.76 -7.50 -41.15
N PHE A 180 15.89 -7.74 -41.82
CA PHE A 180 17.08 -6.90 -41.68
C PHE A 180 16.78 -5.44 -42.08
N THR A 181 16.09 -5.24 -43.21
CA THR A 181 15.68 -3.91 -43.68
C THR A 181 14.81 -3.17 -42.65
N LEU A 182 13.81 -3.83 -42.06
CA LEU A 182 12.96 -3.23 -41.02
C LEU A 182 13.74 -2.92 -39.73
N LEU A 183 14.58 -3.85 -39.27
CA LEU A 183 15.46 -3.66 -38.11
C LEU A 183 16.44 -2.50 -38.33
N TYR A 184 16.96 -2.33 -39.55
CA TYR A 184 17.89 -1.26 -39.89
C TYR A 184 17.22 0.12 -39.88
N ILE A 185 16.01 0.24 -40.45
CA ILE A 185 15.18 1.46 -40.34
C ILE A 185 14.89 1.79 -38.87
N GLU A 186 14.45 0.78 -38.10
CA GLU A 186 14.15 0.91 -36.67
C GLU A 186 15.38 1.38 -35.87
N SER A 187 16.57 0.86 -36.18
CA SER A 187 17.84 1.26 -35.55
C SER A 187 18.23 2.69 -35.92
N ILE A 188 18.11 3.10 -37.18
CA ILE A 188 18.41 4.46 -37.63
C ILE A 188 17.50 5.48 -36.92
N ILE A 189 16.19 5.22 -36.88
CA ILE A 189 15.23 6.13 -36.22
C ILE A 189 15.50 6.22 -34.71
N LYS A 190 15.95 5.14 -34.07
CA LYS A 190 16.34 5.14 -32.65
C LYS A 190 17.67 5.84 -32.36
N GLN A 191 18.53 6.06 -33.36
CA GLN A 191 19.82 6.74 -33.21
C GLN A 191 19.72 8.24 -33.55
N GLU A 192 19.10 8.58 -34.69
CA GLU A 192 18.97 9.97 -35.17
C GLU A 192 17.67 10.66 -34.72
N GLY A 193 16.71 9.91 -34.18
CA GLY A 193 15.37 10.38 -33.83
C GLY A 193 14.41 10.45 -35.03
N VAL A 194 13.11 10.63 -34.74
CA VAL A 194 12.02 10.62 -35.75
C VAL A 194 12.15 11.66 -36.86
N ALA A 195 12.94 12.73 -36.67
CA ALA A 195 13.21 13.73 -37.71
C ALA A 195 13.94 13.15 -38.94
N ILE A 196 14.66 12.03 -38.81
CA ILE A 196 15.36 11.38 -39.94
C ILE A 196 14.41 10.93 -41.06
N ILE A 197 13.12 10.75 -40.74
CA ILE A 197 12.08 10.35 -41.70
C ILE A 197 11.87 11.42 -42.80
N ASP A 198 12.12 12.69 -42.49
CA ASP A 198 12.02 13.80 -43.45
C ASP A 198 13.00 13.65 -44.62
N VAL A 199 14.16 13.02 -44.40
CA VAL A 199 15.20 12.75 -45.42
C VAL A 199 14.69 11.83 -46.53
N LEU A 200 13.67 11.01 -46.27
CA LEU A 200 13.04 10.17 -47.31
C LEU A 200 12.28 11.00 -48.36
N GLY A 201 11.84 12.22 -48.02
CA GLY A 201 11.16 13.14 -48.92
C GLY A 201 10.05 12.48 -49.75
N LYS A 202 10.22 12.47 -51.08
CA LYS A 202 9.26 11.86 -52.03
C LYS A 202 9.07 10.35 -51.79
N ASN A 203 10.12 9.66 -51.32
CA ASN A 203 10.14 8.22 -51.13
C ASN A 203 9.35 7.78 -49.89
N LEU A 204 9.03 8.66 -48.94
CA LEU A 204 8.17 8.34 -47.78
C LEU A 204 6.82 7.75 -48.22
N SER A 205 6.24 8.28 -49.31
CA SER A 205 5.02 7.74 -49.92
C SER A 205 5.14 6.27 -50.35
N ARG A 206 6.33 5.86 -50.80
CA ARG A 206 6.67 4.49 -51.22
C ARG A 206 6.94 3.57 -50.01
N LEU A 207 7.50 4.09 -48.91
CA LEU A 207 7.62 3.35 -47.66
C LEU A 207 6.23 2.99 -47.12
N ILE A 208 5.34 3.99 -46.99
CA ILE A 208 3.98 3.81 -46.49
C ILE A 208 3.19 2.81 -47.36
N GLN A 209 3.28 2.90 -48.69
CA GLN A 209 2.67 1.91 -49.60
C GLN A 209 3.20 0.49 -49.39
N SER A 210 4.49 0.34 -49.08
CA SER A 210 5.13 -0.97 -48.91
C SER A 210 4.75 -1.58 -47.56
N LEU A 211 4.83 -0.81 -46.47
CA LEU A 211 4.35 -1.21 -45.14
C LEU A 211 2.86 -1.57 -45.18
N HIS A 212 2.02 -0.71 -45.77
CA HIS A 212 0.58 -0.97 -45.92
C HIS A 212 0.30 -2.31 -46.62
N ARG A 213 0.96 -2.59 -47.75
CA ARG A 213 0.81 -3.88 -48.46
C ARG A 213 1.24 -5.06 -47.59
N MET A 214 2.38 -4.96 -46.89
CA MET A 214 2.87 -6.01 -46.00
C MET A 214 1.88 -6.30 -44.86
N LEU A 215 1.34 -5.26 -44.24
CA LEU A 215 0.39 -5.38 -43.14
C LEU A 215 -0.99 -5.88 -43.61
N THR A 216 -1.47 -5.44 -44.78
CA THR A 216 -2.69 -6.00 -45.39
C THR A 216 -2.52 -7.49 -45.72
N HIS A 217 -1.37 -7.92 -46.26
CA HIS A 217 -1.08 -9.34 -46.47
C HIS A 217 -0.94 -10.14 -45.18
N GLN A 218 -0.50 -9.54 -44.06
CA GLN A 218 -0.53 -10.18 -42.74
C GLN A 218 -1.97 -10.39 -42.26
N LEU A 219 -2.87 -9.44 -42.50
CA LEU A 219 -4.24 -9.43 -41.97
C LEU A 219 -5.25 -10.19 -42.82
N ASP A 220 -4.96 -10.47 -44.10
CA ASP A 220 -5.81 -11.27 -44.99
C ASP A 220 -6.24 -12.63 -44.37
N PRO A 221 -7.55 -12.97 -44.33
CA PRO A 221 -8.05 -14.25 -43.81
C PRO A 221 -8.08 -15.38 -44.86
N SER A 222 -7.87 -15.11 -46.15
CA SER A 222 -8.05 -16.09 -47.22
C SER A 222 -6.95 -17.17 -47.32
N GLY A 223 -5.80 -16.95 -46.68
CA GLY A 223 -4.60 -17.77 -46.84
C GLY A 223 -4.53 -19.08 -46.03
N GLU A 224 -5.45 -19.33 -45.09
CA GLU A 224 -5.30 -20.33 -44.02
C GLU A 224 -5.03 -21.77 -44.49
N LYS A 225 -5.44 -22.14 -45.70
CA LYS A 225 -5.35 -23.52 -46.20
C LYS A 225 -4.05 -23.89 -46.92
N ASN A 226 -3.13 -22.95 -47.19
CA ASN A 226 -1.87 -23.23 -47.89
C ASN A 226 -0.64 -22.39 -47.47
N TYR A 227 -0.78 -21.30 -46.68
CA TYR A 227 0.29 -20.30 -46.48
C TYR A 227 1.09 -20.39 -45.16
N THR A 228 1.10 -21.54 -44.49
CA THR A 228 1.58 -21.68 -43.09
C THR A 228 3.08 -21.54 -42.86
N ALA A 229 3.93 -21.63 -43.89
CA ALA A 229 5.40 -21.63 -43.72
C ALA A 229 6.08 -20.27 -44.03
N GLN A 230 5.57 -19.48 -44.98
CA GLN A 230 6.31 -18.34 -45.54
C GLN A 230 6.04 -17.02 -44.80
N LEU A 231 4.78 -16.74 -44.43
CA LEU A 231 4.43 -15.56 -43.64
C LEU A 231 4.97 -15.62 -42.20
N CYS A 232 5.29 -16.81 -41.71
CA CYS A 232 5.92 -17.03 -40.40
C CYS A 232 7.42 -16.66 -40.37
N LEU A 233 8.02 -16.25 -41.49
CA LEU A 233 9.44 -15.87 -41.59
C LEU A 233 9.65 -14.35 -41.52
N ILE A 234 8.60 -13.53 -41.61
CA ILE A 234 8.71 -12.06 -41.60
C ILE A 234 8.31 -11.52 -40.22
N GLU A 235 9.16 -10.68 -39.63
CA GLU A 235 8.94 -9.97 -38.37
C GLU A 235 8.00 -8.78 -38.56
N PHE A 236 6.76 -9.05 -39.00
CA PHE A 236 5.76 -8.03 -39.28
C PHE A 236 5.46 -7.08 -38.12
N TRP A 237 5.75 -7.48 -36.86
CA TRP A 237 5.67 -6.59 -35.70
C TRP A 237 6.57 -5.35 -35.84
N ARG A 238 7.75 -5.47 -36.49
CA ARG A 238 8.59 -4.31 -36.82
C ARG A 238 7.98 -3.40 -37.89
N ALA A 239 7.19 -3.94 -38.82
CA ALA A 239 6.50 -3.11 -39.81
C ALA A 239 5.44 -2.19 -39.15
N TRP A 240 4.82 -2.64 -38.06
CA TRP A 240 3.99 -1.79 -37.20
C TRP A 240 4.82 -0.73 -36.44
N ILE A 241 6.04 -1.06 -35.97
CA ILE A 241 6.94 -0.10 -35.29
C ILE A 241 7.51 0.96 -36.26
N VAL A 242 7.89 0.58 -37.49
CA VAL A 242 8.31 1.58 -38.50
C VAL A 242 7.11 2.48 -38.88
N LEU A 243 5.89 1.93 -38.93
CA LEU A 243 4.68 2.74 -39.11
C LEU A 243 4.38 3.64 -37.90
N TYR A 244 4.66 3.19 -36.67
CA TYR A 244 4.56 4.02 -35.46
C TYR A 244 5.39 5.29 -35.59
N TYR A 245 6.67 5.16 -35.92
CA TYR A 245 7.57 6.31 -36.01
C TYR A 245 7.20 7.29 -37.14
N VAL A 246 6.66 6.79 -38.26
CA VAL A 246 6.11 7.65 -39.33
C VAL A 246 4.88 8.44 -38.84
N LEU A 247 4.06 7.86 -37.97
CA LEU A 247 2.93 8.56 -37.34
C LEU A 247 3.36 9.48 -36.19
N GLU A 248 4.36 9.12 -35.39
CA GLU A 248 4.90 10.00 -34.33
C GLU A 248 5.48 11.28 -34.96
N ARG A 249 6.23 11.15 -36.08
CA ARG A 249 6.71 12.31 -36.84
C ARG A 249 5.56 13.17 -37.40
N GLN A 250 4.43 12.57 -37.75
CA GLN A 250 3.25 13.33 -38.19
C GLN A 250 2.54 14.03 -37.03
N ASP A 251 2.33 13.34 -35.90
CA ASP A 251 1.71 13.89 -34.70
C ASP A 251 2.55 15.06 -34.12
N ASP A 252 3.89 14.99 -34.18
CA ASP A 252 4.83 16.09 -33.89
C ASP A 252 4.57 17.31 -34.79
N MET A 253 4.49 17.09 -36.10
CA MET A 253 4.29 18.17 -37.08
C MET A 253 2.92 18.84 -36.88
N ASP A 254 1.85 18.06 -36.73
CA ASP A 254 0.51 18.59 -36.44
C ASP A 254 0.46 19.34 -35.10
N SER A 255 1.23 18.92 -34.10
CA SER A 255 1.35 19.62 -32.81
C SER A 255 2.10 20.95 -32.94
N SER A 256 3.18 20.98 -33.72
CA SER A 256 3.92 22.22 -34.02
C SER A 256 3.05 23.24 -34.78
N VAL A 257 2.17 22.79 -35.68
CA VAL A 257 1.24 23.65 -36.44
C VAL A 257 0.13 24.21 -35.53
N LYS A 258 -0.34 23.44 -34.52
CA LYS A 258 -1.27 23.94 -33.50
C LYS A 258 -0.65 25.07 -32.67
N LEU A 259 0.58 24.90 -32.19
CA LEU A 259 1.28 25.88 -31.36
C LEU A 259 1.56 27.21 -32.11
N ASN A 260 1.79 27.14 -33.42
CA ASN A 260 2.05 28.31 -34.27
C ASN A 260 0.77 29.00 -34.80
N ARG A 261 -0.44 28.52 -34.44
CA ARG A 261 -1.69 29.16 -34.83
C ARG A 261 -2.00 30.34 -33.88
N PRO A 262 -2.32 31.55 -34.39
CA PRO A 262 -2.79 32.64 -33.55
C PRO A 262 -4.02 32.24 -32.72
N PRO A 263 -4.18 32.71 -31.47
CA PRO A 263 -5.38 32.46 -30.68
C PRO A 263 -6.64 32.84 -31.47
N ALA A 264 -7.61 31.91 -31.54
CA ALA A 264 -8.81 32.12 -32.34
C ALA A 264 -9.57 33.35 -31.81
N LEU A 265 -9.84 34.31 -32.70
CA LEU A 265 -10.67 35.46 -32.37
C LEU A 265 -12.05 34.95 -31.92
N ALA A 266 -12.50 35.40 -30.74
CA ALA A 266 -13.78 34.99 -30.19
C ALA A 266 -14.92 35.39 -31.12
N ASP A 267 -15.67 34.39 -31.60
CA ASP A 267 -16.87 34.62 -32.40
C ASP A 267 -17.96 35.28 -31.55
N GLN A 268 -18.92 35.96 -32.17
CA GLN A 268 -19.82 36.95 -31.55
C GLN A 268 -20.86 36.36 -30.55
N CYS A 269 -20.70 35.10 -30.15
CA CYS A 269 -21.51 34.40 -29.16
C CYS A 269 -20.72 33.97 -27.90
N GLY A 270 -19.42 34.32 -27.79
CA GLY A 270 -18.61 34.14 -26.57
C GLY A 270 -18.23 32.69 -26.21
N ALA A 271 -18.78 31.68 -26.90
CA ALA A 271 -18.45 30.29 -26.69
C ALA A 271 -17.13 29.90 -27.39
N LEU A 272 -16.08 29.68 -26.61
CA LEU A 272 -14.85 29.02 -27.09
C LEU A 272 -15.16 27.58 -27.50
N LYS A 273 -15.30 27.33 -28.80
CA LYS A 273 -15.27 25.98 -29.35
C LYS A 273 -13.85 25.42 -29.29
N LEU A 274 -13.51 24.82 -28.14
CA LEU A 274 -12.47 23.81 -28.07
C LEU A 274 -12.87 22.68 -29.04
N GLU A 275 -12.01 22.39 -30.02
CA GLU A 275 -12.09 21.13 -30.76
C GLU A 275 -11.93 19.99 -29.73
N PRO A 276 -12.75 18.92 -29.79
CA PRO A 276 -12.58 17.80 -28.87
C PRO A 276 -11.21 17.18 -29.09
N GLU A 277 -10.41 17.12 -28.03
CA GLU A 277 -9.07 16.56 -28.07
C GLU A 277 -9.12 15.09 -28.52
N ARG A 278 -8.09 14.67 -29.27
CA ARG A 278 -7.99 13.32 -29.82
C ARG A 278 -6.62 12.76 -29.50
N LEU A 279 -6.60 11.49 -29.10
CA LEU A 279 -5.36 10.75 -28.88
C LEU A 279 -4.51 10.71 -30.16
N CYS A 280 -3.19 10.83 -29.99
CA CYS A 280 -2.20 10.77 -31.07
C CYS A 280 -2.37 9.51 -31.95
N ASN A 281 -2.24 9.67 -33.27
CA ASN A 281 -2.46 8.58 -34.23
C ASN A 281 -1.44 7.45 -34.04
N SER A 282 -0.20 7.82 -33.71
CA SER A 282 0.89 6.92 -33.35
C SER A 282 0.54 5.99 -32.17
N ILE A 283 0.03 6.55 -31.07
CA ILE A 283 -0.40 5.77 -29.90
C ILE A 283 -1.62 4.88 -30.24
N MET A 284 -2.63 5.44 -30.90
CA MET A 284 -3.83 4.70 -31.31
C MET A 284 -3.48 3.52 -32.24
N MET A 285 -2.52 3.70 -33.14
CA MET A 285 -2.03 2.64 -34.03
C MET A 285 -1.51 1.43 -33.25
N CYS A 286 -0.77 1.63 -32.15
CA CYS A 286 -0.24 0.52 -31.34
C CYS A 286 -1.36 -0.38 -30.79
N PHE A 287 -2.45 0.21 -30.31
CA PHE A 287 -3.61 -0.53 -29.79
C PHE A 287 -4.43 -1.20 -30.90
N VAL A 288 -4.64 -0.52 -32.03
CA VAL A 288 -5.30 -1.11 -33.21
C VAL A 288 -4.49 -2.29 -33.76
N ALA A 289 -3.16 -2.16 -33.83
CA ALA A 289 -2.27 -3.25 -34.22
C ALA A 289 -2.35 -4.43 -33.24
N HIS A 290 -2.39 -4.17 -31.93
CA HIS A 290 -2.60 -5.21 -30.93
C HIS A 290 -3.95 -5.91 -31.11
N GLU A 291 -5.06 -5.19 -31.27
CA GLU A 291 -6.39 -5.78 -31.45
C GLU A 291 -6.47 -6.66 -32.72
N LEU A 292 -5.90 -6.20 -33.83
CA LEU A 292 -5.87 -6.92 -35.11
C LEU A 292 -5.00 -8.20 -35.05
N LEU A 293 -3.87 -8.16 -34.35
CA LEU A 293 -3.03 -9.34 -34.13
C LEU A 293 -3.61 -10.28 -33.06
N GLY A 294 -4.29 -9.73 -32.06
CA GLY A 294 -4.99 -10.46 -31.00
C GLY A 294 -6.06 -11.38 -31.55
N LYS A 295 -6.88 -10.90 -32.50
CA LYS A 295 -7.89 -11.69 -33.23
C LYS A 295 -7.34 -12.88 -34.04
N LYS A 296 -6.02 -12.93 -34.28
CA LYS A 296 -5.33 -14.07 -34.92
C LYS A 296 -4.46 -14.88 -33.93
N ASN A 297 -4.48 -14.55 -32.64
CA ASN A 297 -3.56 -15.07 -31.60
C ASN A 297 -2.08 -14.82 -31.95
N TRP A 298 -1.77 -13.69 -32.59
CA TRP A 298 -0.41 -13.34 -33.08
C TRP A 298 0.26 -12.20 -32.29
N CYS A 299 -0.40 -11.66 -31.26
CA CYS A 299 0.12 -10.54 -30.46
C CYS A 299 1.47 -10.83 -29.76
N SER A 300 1.74 -12.09 -29.39
CA SER A 300 3.01 -12.52 -28.77
C SER A 300 4.04 -13.08 -29.78
N LYS A 301 3.82 -12.97 -31.09
CA LYS A 301 4.79 -13.45 -32.10
C LYS A 301 5.95 -12.48 -32.28
N GLY A 302 7.17 -13.01 -32.35
CA GLY A 302 8.39 -12.19 -32.39
C GLY A 302 8.67 -11.56 -31.03
N ASP A 303 8.82 -12.42 -30.03
CA ASP A 303 9.16 -12.10 -28.63
C ASP A 303 8.34 -10.95 -28.04
N SER A 304 7.05 -10.89 -28.40
CA SER A 304 6.10 -9.84 -28.00
C SER A 304 6.56 -8.40 -28.27
N GLY A 305 7.43 -8.18 -29.26
CA GLY A 305 8.11 -6.89 -29.49
C GLY A 305 7.19 -5.68 -29.66
N LEU A 306 6.02 -5.85 -30.30
CA LEU A 306 5.01 -4.78 -30.40
C LEU A 306 4.42 -4.41 -29.02
N LEU A 307 4.17 -5.41 -28.16
CA LEU A 307 3.59 -5.21 -26.82
C LEU A 307 4.58 -4.48 -25.91
N PHE A 308 5.86 -4.87 -25.95
CA PHE A 308 6.94 -4.15 -25.27
C PHE A 308 7.07 -2.71 -25.77
N HIS A 309 7.11 -2.50 -27.10
CA HIS A 309 7.15 -1.16 -27.69
C HIS A 309 5.95 -0.29 -27.30
N THR A 310 4.75 -0.88 -27.18
CA THR A 310 3.54 -0.18 -26.71
C THR A 310 3.72 0.33 -25.28
N LEU A 311 4.27 -0.51 -24.38
CA LEU A 311 4.56 -0.07 -23.01
C LEU A 311 5.68 0.99 -22.97
N ASP A 312 6.75 0.82 -23.77
CA ASP A 312 7.89 1.73 -23.84
C ASP A 312 7.52 3.12 -24.36
N VAL A 313 6.53 3.19 -25.26
CA VAL A 313 5.97 4.45 -25.78
C VAL A 313 5.00 5.12 -24.81
N VAL A 314 4.05 4.35 -24.25
CA VAL A 314 2.87 4.95 -23.59
C VAL A 314 3.08 5.14 -22.10
N VAL A 315 3.68 4.18 -21.38
CA VAL A 315 3.79 4.26 -19.91
C VAL A 315 4.56 5.51 -19.45
N PRO A 316 5.74 5.87 -20.02
CA PRO A 316 6.44 7.10 -19.62
C PRO A 316 5.67 8.40 -19.90
N LYS A 317 4.68 8.36 -20.80
CA LYS A 317 3.86 9.50 -21.20
C LYS A 317 2.50 9.54 -20.46
N ILE A 318 2.09 8.47 -19.75
CA ILE A 318 0.70 8.26 -19.28
C ILE A 318 0.23 9.26 -18.21
N ARG A 319 1.14 9.76 -17.37
CA ARG A 319 0.88 10.81 -16.35
C ARG A 319 1.15 12.22 -16.86
N SER A 320 1.38 12.40 -18.16
CA SER A 320 1.52 13.74 -18.72
C SER A 320 0.15 14.40 -18.87
N PRO A 321 0.02 15.73 -18.66
CA PRO A 321 -1.24 16.45 -18.87
C PRO A 321 -1.83 16.31 -20.28
N MET A 322 -1.05 15.84 -21.26
CA MET A 322 -1.50 15.59 -22.64
C MET A 322 -2.25 14.25 -22.81
N LEU A 323 -2.06 13.29 -21.90
CA LEU A 323 -2.73 11.97 -21.95
C LEU A 323 -3.80 11.79 -20.86
N GLU A 324 -3.84 12.67 -19.85
CA GLU A 324 -4.85 12.66 -18.79
C GLU A 324 -6.31 12.57 -19.29
N PRO A 325 -6.74 13.29 -20.36
CA PRO A 325 -8.12 13.19 -20.88
C PRO A 325 -8.49 11.82 -21.47
N PHE A 326 -7.52 10.95 -21.75
CA PHE A 326 -7.72 9.63 -22.35
C PHE A 326 -7.44 8.49 -21.37
N ARG A 327 -7.13 8.80 -20.11
CA ARG A 327 -6.40 7.92 -19.20
C ARG A 327 -7.13 6.63 -18.85
N GLU A 328 -8.45 6.67 -18.66
CA GLU A 328 -9.28 5.47 -18.48
C GLU A 328 -9.20 4.53 -19.70
N THR A 329 -9.35 5.08 -20.91
CA THR A 329 -9.27 4.33 -22.16
C THR A 329 -7.86 3.78 -22.42
N LEU A 330 -6.82 4.55 -22.08
CA LEU A 330 -5.43 4.07 -22.14
C LEU A 330 -5.22 2.90 -21.18
N ASN A 331 -5.76 2.97 -19.97
CA ASN A 331 -5.67 1.88 -18.99
C ASN A 331 -6.38 0.61 -19.49
N GLU A 332 -7.58 0.69 -20.08
CA GLU A 332 -8.23 -0.50 -20.67
C GLU A 332 -7.37 -1.18 -21.75
N TYR A 333 -6.79 -0.40 -22.67
CA TYR A 333 -5.91 -0.95 -23.71
C TYR A 333 -4.60 -1.51 -23.13
N LEU A 334 -4.01 -0.84 -22.14
CA LEU A 334 -2.76 -1.28 -21.50
C LEU A 334 -2.96 -2.52 -20.63
N GLU A 335 -4.10 -2.66 -19.94
CA GLU A 335 -4.48 -3.90 -19.25
C GLU A 335 -4.58 -5.09 -20.22
N GLN A 336 -5.08 -4.88 -21.44
CA GLN A 336 -5.06 -5.93 -22.46
C GLN A 336 -3.62 -6.27 -22.90
N VAL A 337 -2.73 -5.27 -23.04
CA VAL A 337 -1.31 -5.46 -23.39
C VAL A 337 -0.57 -6.25 -22.29
N THR A 338 -0.72 -5.88 -21.02
CA THR A 338 -0.09 -6.57 -19.88
C THR A 338 -0.72 -7.92 -19.60
N TYR A 339 -2.01 -8.13 -19.91
CA TYR A 339 -2.65 -9.43 -19.81
C TYR A 339 -2.02 -10.41 -20.83
N CYS A 340 -1.81 -9.96 -22.06
CA CYS A 340 -1.12 -10.77 -23.08
C CYS A 340 0.36 -11.01 -22.76
N LEU A 341 1.07 -10.05 -22.13
CA LEU A 341 2.47 -10.22 -21.73
C LEU A 341 2.66 -11.10 -20.48
N TYR A 342 1.87 -10.90 -19.43
CA TYR A 342 2.17 -11.41 -18.07
C TYR A 342 1.00 -12.08 -17.35
N GLY A 343 -0.19 -12.11 -17.96
CA GLY A 343 -1.41 -12.61 -17.33
C GLY A 343 -2.01 -11.66 -16.27
N TYR A 344 -1.65 -10.36 -16.31
CA TYR A 344 -2.10 -9.36 -15.34
C TYR A 344 -2.75 -8.14 -16.04
N PRO A 345 -3.89 -7.61 -15.54
CA PRO A 345 -4.68 -8.14 -14.42
C PRO A 345 -5.43 -9.42 -14.82
N GLN A 346 -5.89 -10.18 -13.82
CA GLN A 346 -6.58 -11.45 -14.09
C GLN A 346 -7.95 -11.20 -14.73
N LYS A 347 -8.27 -11.92 -15.81
CA LYS A 347 -9.55 -11.86 -16.50
C LYS A 347 -10.72 -12.16 -15.55
N ARG A 348 -11.61 -11.19 -15.34
CA ARG A 348 -12.73 -11.22 -14.38
C ARG A 348 -14.02 -10.71 -15.02
N PRO A 349 -15.22 -11.15 -14.57
CA PRO A 349 -16.50 -10.72 -15.15
C PRO A 349 -16.79 -9.20 -15.14
N ARG A 350 -16.04 -8.42 -14.35
CA ARG A 350 -16.09 -6.95 -14.33
C ARG A 350 -15.22 -6.31 -15.42
N LEU A 351 -14.08 -6.91 -15.76
CA LEU A 351 -13.10 -6.40 -16.74
C LEU A 351 -13.48 -6.91 -18.14
N ARG A 352 -14.54 -6.32 -18.72
CA ARG A 352 -15.16 -6.81 -19.97
C ARG A 352 -14.34 -6.56 -21.23
N HIS A 353 -13.44 -5.58 -21.18
CA HIS A 353 -12.46 -5.27 -22.22
C HIS A 353 -11.40 -6.38 -22.37
N ILE A 354 -11.15 -7.18 -21.32
CA ILE A 354 -10.09 -8.20 -21.34
C ILE A 354 -10.48 -9.42 -22.17
N GLN A 355 -9.94 -9.45 -23.39
CA GLN A 355 -10.11 -10.52 -24.38
C GLN A 355 -9.00 -11.57 -24.25
N ASP A 356 -9.33 -12.82 -24.56
CA ASP A 356 -8.34 -13.90 -24.56
C ASP A 356 -7.74 -14.05 -25.96
N HIS A 357 -6.50 -13.59 -26.12
CA HIS A 357 -5.73 -13.72 -27.36
C HIS A 357 -4.87 -15.01 -27.40
N CYS A 358 -5.03 -15.93 -26.43
CA CYS A 358 -4.21 -17.13 -26.26
C CYS A 358 -2.68 -16.84 -26.31
N ALA A 359 -2.27 -15.69 -25.77
CA ALA A 359 -0.90 -15.20 -25.85
C ALA A 359 0.08 -16.03 -25.02
N VAL A 360 1.31 -16.20 -25.52
CA VAL A 360 2.39 -16.84 -24.76
C VAL A 360 2.98 -15.80 -23.80
N GLN A 361 2.74 -15.98 -22.51
CA GLN A 361 3.22 -15.08 -21.46
C GLN A 361 4.75 -15.15 -21.32
N VAL A 362 5.36 -13.99 -21.06
CA VAL A 362 6.81 -13.79 -20.89
C VAL A 362 7.15 -13.71 -19.40
N SER A 363 8.36 -14.13 -19.02
CA SER A 363 8.88 -13.92 -17.67
C SER A 363 9.10 -12.43 -17.39
N LEU A 364 8.47 -11.89 -16.35
CA LEU A 364 8.69 -10.52 -15.89
C LEU A 364 10.14 -10.35 -15.40
N THR A 365 10.87 -9.40 -15.98
CA THR A 365 12.22 -8.99 -15.55
C THR A 365 12.14 -7.78 -14.61
N TRP A 366 13.25 -7.42 -13.94
CA TRP A 366 13.28 -6.26 -13.04
C TRP A 366 12.89 -4.95 -13.76
N GLU A 367 13.53 -4.64 -14.89
CA GLU A 367 13.24 -3.44 -15.70
C GLU A 367 11.76 -3.34 -16.10
N ARG A 368 11.17 -4.47 -16.50
CA ARG A 368 9.75 -4.55 -16.89
C ARG A 368 8.81 -4.55 -15.67
N ALA A 369 9.28 -4.98 -14.51
CA ALA A 369 8.56 -4.86 -13.25
C ALA A 369 8.46 -3.39 -12.78
N ILE A 370 9.51 -2.58 -12.99
CA ILE A 370 9.48 -1.13 -12.75
C ILE A 370 8.41 -0.47 -13.64
N GLN A 371 8.41 -0.79 -14.94
CA GLN A 371 7.41 -0.28 -15.89
C GLN A 371 5.98 -0.67 -15.52
N LEU A 372 5.75 -1.89 -15.01
CA LEU A 372 4.44 -2.30 -14.49
C LEU A 372 4.07 -1.61 -13.17
N PHE A 373 5.05 -1.36 -12.29
CA PHE A 373 4.81 -0.59 -11.07
C PHE A 373 4.36 0.83 -11.38
N ASP A 374 5.06 1.52 -12.29
CA ASP A 374 4.67 2.88 -12.67
C ASP A 374 3.30 2.89 -13.37
N LEU A 375 2.98 1.92 -14.23
CA LEU A 375 1.63 1.83 -14.83
C LEU A 375 0.51 1.72 -13.77
N TYR A 376 0.66 0.84 -12.76
CA TYR A 376 -0.43 0.49 -11.84
C TYR A 376 -0.43 1.19 -10.48
N ARG A 377 0.64 1.89 -10.08
CA ARG A 377 0.66 2.63 -8.80
C ARG A 377 -0.39 3.76 -8.80
N PRO A 378 -0.99 4.07 -7.63
CA PRO A 378 -1.85 5.24 -7.49
C PRO A 378 -1.02 6.54 -7.66
N ASP A 379 -1.71 7.65 -7.94
CA ASP A 379 -1.07 8.94 -8.20
C ASP A 379 -0.69 9.67 -6.91
N SER A 380 -1.62 9.75 -5.96
CA SER A 380 -1.33 9.99 -4.55
C SER A 380 -0.97 8.66 -3.87
N LEU A 381 -0.18 8.74 -2.79
CA LEU A 381 -0.07 7.62 -1.86
C LEU A 381 -1.23 7.72 -0.84
N PRO A 382 -1.84 6.60 -0.42
CA PRO A 382 -2.88 6.64 0.62
C PRO A 382 -2.27 7.08 1.95
N GLU A 383 -2.95 7.97 2.69
CA GLU A 383 -2.51 8.44 4.01
C GLU A 383 -2.85 7.43 5.12
N PHE A 384 -2.19 7.48 6.27
CA PHE A 384 -2.43 6.53 7.36
C PHE A 384 -3.91 6.47 7.82
N ASN A 385 -4.62 7.60 7.76
CA ASN A 385 -6.04 7.77 8.11
C ASN A 385 -7.04 7.55 6.95
N SER A 386 -6.57 7.50 5.68
CA SER A 386 -7.41 7.33 4.47
C SER A 386 -8.34 6.10 4.49
N TYR A 387 -9.41 6.11 3.70
CA TYR A 387 -10.32 4.97 3.66
C TYR A 387 -9.68 3.73 3.03
N LYS A 388 -10.12 2.55 3.48
CA LYS A 388 -9.64 1.25 2.94
C LYS A 388 -9.80 1.09 1.42
N LEU A 389 -10.67 1.89 0.77
CA LEU A 389 -10.86 1.85 -0.68
C LEU A 389 -9.80 2.64 -1.46
N GLU A 390 -8.98 3.46 -0.79
CA GLU A 390 -7.87 4.22 -1.39
C GLU A 390 -6.54 3.44 -1.34
N SER A 391 -6.44 2.44 -0.45
CA SER A 391 -5.40 1.40 -0.49
C SER A 391 -5.41 0.66 -1.84
N ILE A 392 -4.25 0.12 -2.23
CA ILE A 392 -4.14 -0.79 -3.38
C ILE A 392 -5.09 -2.00 -3.28
N SER A 393 -5.44 -2.57 -4.42
CA SER A 393 -6.28 -3.79 -4.48
C SER A 393 -5.48 -5.05 -4.16
N THR A 394 -6.18 -6.14 -3.81
CA THR A 394 -5.56 -7.47 -3.60
C THR A 394 -4.84 -8.01 -4.85
N ASP A 395 -5.26 -7.59 -6.04
CA ASP A 395 -4.60 -7.98 -7.29
C ASP A 395 -3.26 -7.24 -7.44
N MET A 396 -3.26 -5.95 -7.12
CA MET A 396 -2.06 -5.13 -7.09
C MET A 396 -1.09 -5.60 -6.00
N GLU A 397 -1.59 -5.99 -4.81
CA GLU A 397 -0.77 -6.62 -3.76
C GLU A 397 -0.03 -7.85 -4.29
N ALA A 398 -0.75 -8.76 -4.97
CA ALA A 398 -0.15 -9.96 -5.56
C ALA A 398 0.85 -9.64 -6.68
N LEU A 399 0.64 -8.57 -7.46
CA LEU A 399 1.65 -8.05 -8.39
C LEU A 399 2.88 -7.52 -7.64
N LEU A 400 2.71 -6.71 -6.60
CA LEU A 400 3.82 -6.16 -5.82
C LEU A 400 4.64 -7.26 -5.13
N GLN A 401 4.02 -8.31 -4.59
CA GLN A 401 4.73 -9.50 -4.10
C GLN A 401 5.59 -10.17 -5.19
N ARG A 402 5.12 -10.17 -6.44
CA ARG A 402 5.88 -10.71 -7.58
C ARG A 402 7.03 -9.79 -8.00
N ILE A 403 6.85 -8.46 -7.88
CA ILE A 403 7.87 -7.45 -8.19
C ILE A 403 9.01 -7.45 -7.15
N ILE A 404 8.72 -7.53 -5.85
CA ILE A 404 9.79 -7.50 -4.82
C ILE A 404 10.73 -8.72 -4.88
N LEU A 405 10.30 -9.84 -5.49
CA LEU A 405 11.13 -11.01 -5.75
C LEU A 405 12.08 -10.84 -6.95
N LEU A 406 11.93 -9.78 -7.73
CA LEU A 406 12.77 -9.44 -8.88
C LEU A 406 13.81 -8.34 -8.57
N ILE A 407 13.82 -7.81 -7.35
CA ILE A 407 14.82 -6.82 -6.90
C ILE A 407 16.23 -7.42 -7.06
N PRO A 408 17.21 -6.69 -7.64
CA PRO A 408 18.59 -7.14 -7.77
C PRO A 408 19.19 -7.62 -6.45
N ARG A 409 19.92 -8.75 -6.49
CA ARG A 409 20.39 -9.48 -5.29
C ARG A 409 21.42 -8.71 -4.47
N GLU A 410 22.03 -7.73 -5.10
CA GLU A 410 22.97 -6.75 -4.56
C GLU A 410 22.26 -5.82 -3.55
N ILE A 411 20.96 -5.57 -3.77
CA ILE A 411 20.11 -4.68 -2.96
C ILE A 411 19.45 -5.48 -1.84
N ASN A 412 20.23 -5.82 -0.81
CA ASN A 412 19.72 -6.57 0.34
C ASN A 412 18.87 -5.68 1.27
N ILE A 413 17.59 -5.50 0.96
CA ILE A 413 16.62 -4.71 1.73
C ILE A 413 16.56 -5.16 3.21
N ALA A 414 16.69 -6.45 3.50
CA ALA A 414 16.68 -6.95 4.89
C ALA A 414 17.89 -6.47 5.71
N LYS A 415 19.06 -6.29 5.07
CA LYS A 415 20.24 -5.66 5.70
C LYS A 415 20.02 -4.15 5.91
N LEU A 416 19.38 -3.46 4.97
CA LEU A 416 19.04 -2.03 5.09
C LEU A 416 17.96 -1.77 6.14
N SER A 417 17.05 -2.72 6.35
CA SER A 417 15.97 -2.68 7.35
C SER A 417 16.47 -2.85 8.79
N ARG A 418 17.69 -3.36 8.98
CA ARG A 418 18.23 -3.70 10.30
C ARG A 418 18.47 -2.48 11.20
N PRO A 419 19.13 -1.38 10.76
CA PRO A 419 19.28 -0.18 11.59
C PRO A 419 17.95 0.45 12.03
N ILE A 420 16.93 0.48 11.16
CA ILE A 420 15.57 0.93 11.53
C ILE A 420 14.99 0.03 12.63
N SER A 421 15.16 -1.28 12.50
CA SER A 421 14.69 -2.25 13.50
C SER A 421 15.43 -2.08 14.84
N GLU A 422 16.74 -1.87 14.80
CA GLU A 422 17.58 -1.66 15.98
C GLU A 422 17.29 -0.31 16.67
N PHE A 423 16.97 0.74 15.92
CA PHE A 423 16.48 2.02 16.47
C PHE A 423 15.12 1.86 17.17
N ILE A 424 14.14 1.23 16.50
CA ILE A 424 12.81 0.93 17.08
C ILE A 424 12.94 0.10 18.36
N ASP A 425 13.85 -0.88 18.37
CA ASP A 425 14.15 -1.72 19.54
C ASP A 425 14.93 -1.00 20.66
N GLY A 426 15.38 0.25 20.46
CA GLY A 426 16.24 0.98 21.41
C GLY A 426 17.68 0.45 21.54
N LYS A 427 18.14 -0.33 20.55
CA LYS A 427 19.52 -0.85 20.44
C LYS A 427 20.42 0.08 19.62
N GLY A 428 19.82 0.89 18.74
CA GLY A 428 20.47 1.97 17.99
C GLY A 428 20.02 3.35 18.48
N ASN A 429 20.96 4.29 18.55
CA ASN A 429 20.72 5.65 19.09
C ASN A 429 20.41 6.71 18.01
N THR A 430 20.50 6.34 16.73
CA THR A 430 20.39 7.26 15.58
C THR A 430 19.67 6.56 14.43
N LEU A 431 18.84 7.30 13.69
CA LEU A 431 18.30 6.82 12.42
C LEU A 431 19.39 6.76 11.33
N PRO A 432 19.28 5.83 10.36
CA PRO A 432 20.13 5.82 9.17
C PRO A 432 19.73 6.92 8.18
N GLU A 433 20.64 7.27 7.27
CA GLU A 433 20.34 8.11 6.10
C GLU A 433 19.52 7.35 5.04
N ALA A 434 18.82 8.09 4.17
CA ALA A 434 17.96 7.54 3.13
C ALA A 434 18.74 6.72 2.08
N ALA A 435 18.40 5.44 1.93
CA ALA A 435 19.07 4.55 0.98
C ALA A 435 18.65 4.82 -0.48
N ASN A 436 19.34 5.75 -1.13
CA ASN A 436 19.19 6.09 -2.55
C ASN A 436 19.77 5.00 -3.49
N ILE A 437 19.18 3.79 -3.39
CA ILE A 437 19.61 2.58 -4.10
C ILE A 437 18.53 2.09 -5.10
N LEU A 438 17.25 2.39 -4.85
CA LEU A 438 16.14 2.11 -5.77
C LEU A 438 15.75 3.38 -6.56
N GLN A 439 15.27 3.16 -7.79
CA GLN A 439 14.71 4.20 -8.65
C GLN A 439 13.49 4.87 -8.00
N SER A 440 13.33 6.18 -8.24
CA SER A 440 12.35 7.06 -7.60
C SER A 440 10.91 6.54 -7.70
N GLU A 441 10.59 5.95 -8.84
CA GLU A 441 9.26 5.50 -9.23
C GLU A 441 8.80 4.32 -8.37
N VAL A 442 9.74 3.49 -7.90
CA VAL A 442 9.48 2.21 -7.20
C VAL A 442 9.79 2.29 -5.71
N LYS A 443 10.44 3.35 -5.21
CA LYS A 443 10.64 3.58 -3.76
C LYS A 443 9.37 3.31 -2.92
N PRO A 444 8.14 3.73 -3.31
CA PRO A 444 6.93 3.49 -2.51
C PRO A 444 6.40 2.05 -2.49
N ILE A 445 7.05 1.07 -3.14
CA ILE A 445 6.54 -0.31 -3.25
C ILE A 445 6.29 -0.96 -1.88
N PHE A 446 7.17 -0.72 -0.92
CA PHE A 446 7.01 -1.26 0.43
C PHE A 446 5.96 -0.47 1.24
N TYR A 447 5.81 0.83 1.00
CA TYR A 447 4.72 1.63 1.59
C TYR A 447 3.34 1.12 1.18
N LEU A 448 3.10 0.91 -0.12
CA LEU A 448 1.81 0.44 -0.64
C LEU A 448 1.45 -0.97 -0.13
N LEU A 449 2.44 -1.86 -0.01
CA LEU A 449 2.26 -3.16 0.64
C LEU A 449 1.93 -3.02 2.14
N ALA A 450 2.64 -2.14 2.85
CA ALA A 450 2.44 -1.93 4.28
C ALA A 450 1.04 -1.38 4.60
N ASP A 451 0.59 -0.38 3.84
CA ASP A 451 -0.74 0.21 3.97
C ASP A 451 -1.85 -0.83 3.71
N PHE A 452 -1.76 -1.60 2.63
CA PHE A 452 -2.71 -2.68 2.35
C PHE A 452 -2.86 -3.65 3.54
N TYR A 453 -1.74 -4.02 4.17
CA TYR A 453 -1.75 -4.90 5.33
C TYR A 453 -2.27 -4.20 6.60
N PHE A 454 -1.98 -2.92 6.79
CA PHE A 454 -2.51 -2.09 7.88
C PHE A 454 -4.04 -1.94 7.79
N LYS A 455 -4.56 -1.48 6.65
CA LYS A 455 -6.01 -1.39 6.38
C LYS A 455 -6.68 -2.78 6.36
N SER A 456 -5.91 -3.87 6.26
CA SER A 456 -6.37 -5.26 6.42
C SER A 456 -6.16 -5.87 7.79
N ARG A 457 -5.71 -5.08 8.78
CA ARG A 457 -5.46 -5.47 10.18
C ARG A 457 -4.40 -6.58 10.36
N ASP A 458 -3.58 -6.86 9.34
CA ASP A 458 -2.37 -7.68 9.49
C ASP A 458 -1.20 -6.78 9.92
N PHE A 459 -1.25 -6.36 11.16
CA PHE A 459 -0.26 -5.47 11.77
C PHE A 459 1.16 -6.05 11.76
N THR A 460 1.32 -7.36 11.65
CA THR A 460 2.65 -8.00 11.62
C THR A 460 3.29 -7.93 10.24
N ARG A 461 2.51 -8.10 9.14
CA ARG A 461 3.01 -7.78 7.79
C ARG A 461 3.14 -6.28 7.56
N ALA A 462 2.22 -5.46 8.08
CA ALA A 462 2.28 -4.00 7.97
C ALA A 462 3.58 -3.43 8.56
N ILE A 463 3.87 -3.72 9.83
CA ILE A 463 5.11 -3.25 10.49
C ILE A 463 6.36 -3.68 9.71
N ARG A 464 6.40 -4.93 9.22
CA ARG A 464 7.54 -5.42 8.42
C ARG A 464 7.75 -4.60 7.16
N TYR A 465 6.69 -4.29 6.41
CA TYR A 465 6.81 -3.54 5.17
C TYR A 465 7.06 -2.04 5.39
N TYR A 466 6.47 -1.41 6.42
CA TYR A 466 6.82 -0.03 6.79
C TYR A 466 8.28 0.10 7.20
N VAL A 467 8.84 -0.87 7.94
CA VAL A 467 10.29 -0.90 8.27
C VAL A 467 11.17 -1.05 7.02
N MET A 468 10.68 -1.74 5.98
CA MET A 468 11.37 -1.85 4.68
C MET A 468 11.26 -0.57 3.82
N ASP A 469 10.18 0.20 3.96
CA ASP A 469 10.03 1.53 3.34
C ASP A 469 10.91 2.58 4.05
N LEU A 470 10.91 2.61 5.40
CA LEU A 470 11.76 3.51 6.20
C LEU A 470 13.26 3.25 6.01
N ALA A 471 13.65 2.08 5.51
CA ALA A 471 15.03 1.81 5.10
C ALA A 471 15.44 2.55 3.81
N LEU A 472 14.46 2.99 3.01
CA LEU A 472 14.64 3.78 1.79
C LEU A 472 14.34 5.27 2.02
N GLU A 473 13.31 5.56 2.82
CA GLU A 473 12.80 6.90 3.12
C GLU A 473 12.51 7.05 4.63
N PRO A 474 13.56 7.22 5.48
CA PRO A 474 13.41 7.34 6.94
C PRO A 474 12.51 8.50 7.38
N SER A 475 12.32 9.48 6.51
CA SER A 475 11.54 10.71 6.69
C SER A 475 10.01 10.51 6.53
N ARG A 476 9.52 9.36 6.04
CA ARG A 476 8.08 9.21 5.73
C ARG A 476 7.23 9.14 7.00
N PHE A 477 6.52 10.23 7.27
CA PHE A 477 5.55 10.36 8.38
C PHE A 477 4.58 9.18 8.46
N ASP A 478 3.85 8.86 7.39
CA ASP A 478 2.85 7.79 7.39
C ASP A 478 3.41 6.39 7.68
N SER A 479 4.69 6.12 7.36
CA SER A 479 5.32 4.85 7.74
C SER A 479 5.57 4.76 9.25
N TRP A 480 5.89 5.87 9.90
CA TRP A 480 6.00 5.93 11.37
C TRP A 480 4.63 5.84 12.04
N ALA A 481 3.60 6.52 11.50
CA ALA A 481 2.21 6.44 11.97
C ALA A 481 1.65 5.01 11.80
N GLY A 482 1.85 4.41 10.64
CA GLY A 482 1.45 3.03 10.34
C GLY A 482 2.09 2.01 11.29
N ILE A 483 3.37 2.17 11.64
CA ILE A 483 4.04 1.32 12.65
C ILE A 483 3.49 1.58 14.06
N SER A 484 3.34 2.84 14.48
CA SER A 484 2.92 3.17 15.85
C SER A 484 1.49 2.70 16.13
N LEU A 485 0.55 2.94 15.19
CA LEU A 485 -0.82 2.47 15.25
C LEU A 485 -0.93 0.93 15.14
N SER A 486 -0.08 0.29 14.32
CA SER A 486 0.01 -1.18 14.26
C SER A 486 0.48 -1.79 15.59
N LYS A 487 1.48 -1.16 16.24
CA LYS A 487 1.97 -1.58 17.56
C LYS A 487 0.92 -1.33 18.66
N ALA A 488 0.26 -0.18 18.64
CA ALA A 488 -0.83 0.14 19.56
C ALA A 488 -1.98 -0.89 19.46
N SER A 489 -2.40 -1.22 18.24
CA SER A 489 -3.44 -2.23 17.98
C SER A 489 -3.06 -3.62 18.49
N LYS A 490 -1.80 -4.03 18.32
CA LYS A 490 -1.29 -5.31 18.85
C LYS A 490 -1.24 -5.32 20.39
N VAL A 491 -0.80 -4.23 21.01
CA VAL A 491 -0.78 -4.07 22.47
C VAL A 491 -2.19 -4.06 23.06
N GLU A 492 -3.16 -3.40 22.42
CA GLU A 492 -4.57 -3.44 22.86
C GLU A 492 -5.15 -4.86 22.75
N THR A 493 -4.92 -5.54 21.63
CA THR A 493 -5.31 -6.96 21.46
C THR A 493 -4.73 -7.83 22.58
N LYS A 494 -3.44 -7.65 22.90
CA LYS A 494 -2.72 -8.36 23.97
C LYS A 494 -3.28 -8.01 25.37
N LEU A 495 -3.70 -6.77 25.60
CA LEU A 495 -4.38 -6.34 26.84
C LEU A 495 -5.82 -6.87 26.98
N ASN A 496 -6.50 -7.19 25.89
CA ASN A 496 -7.85 -7.79 25.89
C ASN A 496 -7.83 -9.34 25.94
N SER A 497 -6.75 -9.99 25.50
CA SER A 497 -6.64 -11.46 25.32
C SER A 497 -6.94 -12.34 26.55
N THR A 498 -6.99 -11.78 27.76
CA THR A 498 -7.12 -12.47 29.06
C THR A 498 -5.97 -13.39 29.47
N GLU A 499 -4.96 -13.56 28.62
CA GLU A 499 -3.78 -14.40 28.87
C GLU A 499 -2.82 -13.79 29.92
N THR A 500 -1.91 -14.61 30.44
CA THR A 500 -0.85 -14.15 31.36
C THR A 500 0.24 -13.39 30.61
N ILE A 501 0.19 -12.06 30.65
CA ILE A 501 1.15 -11.17 29.97
C ILE A 501 2.52 -11.17 30.67
N PRO A 502 3.63 -11.56 30.01
CA PRO A 502 4.99 -11.42 30.55
C PRO A 502 5.35 -9.95 30.70
N LEU A 503 5.70 -9.54 31.92
CA LEU A 503 5.71 -8.11 32.27
C LEU A 503 6.86 -7.35 31.60
N GLN A 504 8.09 -7.89 31.57
CA GLN A 504 9.23 -7.23 30.92
C GLN A 504 9.01 -7.07 29.41
N GLU A 505 8.74 -8.18 28.71
CA GLU A 505 8.52 -8.20 27.26
C GLU A 505 7.40 -7.26 26.81
N PHE A 506 6.34 -7.12 27.63
CA PHE A 506 5.27 -6.18 27.38
C PHE A 506 5.71 -4.72 27.52
N LEU A 507 6.48 -4.38 28.56
CA LEU A 507 7.01 -3.02 28.72
C LEU A 507 7.96 -2.66 27.57
N ASP A 508 8.85 -3.57 27.20
CA ASP A 508 9.77 -3.41 26.06
C ASP A 508 9.00 -3.23 24.73
N GLU A 509 7.97 -4.06 24.48
CA GLU A 509 7.09 -3.93 23.31
C GLU A 509 6.37 -2.58 23.28
N THR A 510 5.93 -2.07 24.44
CA THR A 510 5.28 -0.76 24.52
C THR A 510 6.23 0.41 24.26
N ASP A 511 7.46 0.37 24.76
CA ASP A 511 8.45 1.44 24.52
C ASP A 511 8.88 1.49 23.05
N ASN A 512 8.98 0.33 22.42
CA ASN A 512 9.22 0.24 20.99
C ASN A 512 7.99 0.70 20.17
N GLY A 513 6.84 0.94 20.80
CA GLY A 513 5.69 1.66 20.24
C GLY A 513 5.74 3.16 20.51
N MET A 514 6.07 3.57 21.74
CA MET A 514 6.19 4.99 22.12
C MET A 514 7.24 5.71 21.27
N LYS A 515 8.43 5.11 21.06
CA LYS A 515 9.48 5.66 20.18
C LYS A 515 8.97 5.93 18.75
N CYS A 516 8.07 5.10 18.22
CA CYS A 516 7.48 5.31 16.90
C CYS A 516 6.51 6.50 16.89
N PHE A 517 5.72 6.69 17.95
CA PHE A 517 4.92 7.92 18.11
C PHE A 517 5.81 9.16 18.27
N ASP A 518 6.82 9.11 19.16
CA ASP A 518 7.77 10.20 19.40
C ASP A 518 8.49 10.61 18.11
N GLN A 519 8.90 9.65 17.27
CA GLN A 519 9.56 9.91 15.98
C GLN A 519 8.59 10.50 14.94
N CYS A 520 7.35 10.02 14.91
CA CYS A 520 6.33 10.51 13.98
C CYS A 520 5.94 11.97 14.30
N LEU A 521 5.83 12.29 15.59
CA LEU A 521 5.47 13.61 16.10
C LEU A 521 6.63 14.62 16.07
N GLN A 522 7.87 14.15 15.84
CA GLN A 522 9.00 14.99 15.44
C GLN A 522 8.99 15.34 13.94
N LEU A 523 8.31 14.55 13.09
CA LEU A 523 8.19 14.79 11.65
C LEU A 523 6.99 15.69 11.32
N ASN A 524 5.87 15.51 12.02
CA ASN A 524 4.71 16.40 11.96
C ASN A 524 4.16 16.63 13.37
N GLU A 525 4.35 17.83 13.89
CA GLU A 525 3.99 18.19 15.25
C GLU A 525 2.49 18.54 15.43
N GLU A 526 1.78 18.82 14.33
CA GLU A 526 0.41 19.36 14.31
C GLU A 526 -0.69 18.29 14.16
N ASP A 527 -0.34 17.02 13.90
CA ASP A 527 -1.33 15.95 13.70
C ASP A 527 -2.12 15.64 14.98
N SER A 528 -3.32 16.21 15.09
CA SER A 528 -4.15 16.08 16.29
C SER A 528 -4.66 14.65 16.52
N GLN A 529 -4.80 13.83 15.47
CA GLN A 529 -5.27 12.45 15.58
C GLN A 529 -4.18 11.58 16.21
N LEU A 530 -2.93 11.72 15.78
CA LEU A 530 -1.81 10.94 16.29
C LEU A 530 -1.48 11.29 17.76
N TRP A 531 -1.68 12.54 18.18
CA TRP A 531 -1.62 12.91 19.60
C TRP A 531 -2.73 12.23 20.42
N ILE A 532 -3.97 12.13 19.90
CA ILE A 532 -5.09 11.45 20.59
C ILE A 532 -4.79 9.95 20.75
N GLU A 533 -4.28 9.31 19.69
CA GLU A 533 -3.91 7.89 19.70
C GLU A 533 -2.74 7.62 20.65
N TYR A 534 -1.66 8.42 20.58
CA TYR A 534 -0.52 8.26 21.49
C TYR A 534 -0.93 8.46 22.96
N GLY A 535 -1.74 9.49 23.25
CA GLY A 535 -2.27 9.73 24.59
C GLY A 535 -3.16 8.59 25.10
N SER A 536 -3.95 7.97 24.21
CA SER A 536 -4.80 6.83 24.53
C SER A 536 -3.99 5.56 24.80
N PHE A 537 -3.00 5.26 23.94
CA PHE A 537 -2.03 4.17 24.10
C PHE A 537 -1.29 4.28 25.44
N ALA A 538 -0.69 5.44 25.73
CA ALA A 538 0.00 5.69 26.99
C ALA A 538 -0.94 5.57 28.22
N TYR A 539 -2.15 6.12 28.16
CA TYR A 539 -3.15 5.98 29.24
C TYR A 539 -3.55 4.51 29.48
N ASN A 540 -3.66 3.70 28.43
CA ASN A 540 -3.98 2.28 28.52
C ASN A 540 -2.85 1.49 29.19
N ILE A 541 -1.59 1.79 28.87
CA ILE A 541 -0.40 1.18 29.49
C ILE A 541 -0.26 1.60 30.95
N HIS A 542 -0.45 2.88 31.28
CA HIS A 542 -0.58 3.35 32.67
C HIS A 542 -1.67 2.56 33.42
N SER A 543 -2.82 2.33 32.77
CA SER A 543 -3.94 1.59 33.35
C SER A 543 -3.68 0.08 33.49
N PHE A 544 -2.79 -0.51 32.70
CA PHE A 544 -2.25 -1.85 32.93
C PHE A 544 -1.29 -1.86 34.12
N CYS A 545 -0.22 -1.06 34.10
CA CYS A 545 0.80 -1.03 35.15
C CYS A 545 0.18 -0.74 36.54
N SER A 546 -0.75 0.23 36.61
CA SER A 546 -1.52 0.58 37.81
C SER A 546 -2.49 -0.51 38.31
N ARG A 547 -2.78 -1.55 37.51
CA ARG A 547 -3.48 -2.78 37.93
C ARG A 547 -2.47 -3.84 38.38
N SER A 548 -1.43 -4.09 37.60
CA SER A 548 -0.40 -5.11 37.89
C SER A 548 0.25 -4.89 39.25
N LEU A 549 0.65 -3.65 39.57
CA LEU A 549 1.23 -3.26 40.88
C LEU A 549 0.28 -3.48 42.09
N LYS A 550 -1.03 -3.62 41.86
CA LYS A 550 -2.03 -3.87 42.92
C LYS A 550 -2.42 -5.34 43.07
N LEU A 551 -2.24 -6.13 42.01
CA LEU A 551 -2.55 -7.55 41.99
C LEU A 551 -1.33 -8.42 42.31
N LEU A 552 -0.13 -7.87 42.08
CA LEU A 552 1.16 -8.57 42.20
C LEU A 552 2.10 -7.86 43.19
N SER A 553 1.58 -7.01 44.08
CA SER A 553 2.38 -6.30 45.11
C SER A 553 3.21 -7.26 45.96
N ASP A 554 2.64 -8.43 46.26
CA ASP A 554 3.19 -9.41 47.19
C ASP A 554 4.04 -10.47 46.48
N THR A 555 4.12 -10.43 45.14
CA THR A 555 4.78 -11.43 44.28
C THR A 555 5.83 -10.86 43.33
N LEU A 556 5.82 -9.53 43.08
CA LEU A 556 6.86 -8.86 42.30
C LEU A 556 8.18 -8.75 43.08
N SER A 557 9.30 -8.84 42.36
CA SER A 557 10.60 -8.42 42.90
C SER A 557 10.63 -6.90 43.09
N MET A 558 11.48 -6.40 43.99
CA MET A 558 11.65 -4.96 44.23
C MET A 558 12.09 -4.20 42.96
N GLU A 559 12.91 -4.84 42.12
CA GLU A 559 13.37 -4.31 40.84
C GLU A 559 12.22 -4.24 39.82
N SER A 560 11.46 -5.33 39.66
CA SER A 560 10.28 -5.38 38.79
C SER A 560 9.20 -4.37 39.23
N PHE A 561 9.01 -4.20 40.54
CA PHE A 561 8.09 -3.21 41.09
C PHE A 561 8.53 -1.78 40.75
N ALA A 562 9.81 -1.45 40.95
CA ALA A 562 10.36 -0.12 40.66
C ALA A 562 10.30 0.22 39.15
N LEU A 563 10.59 -0.74 38.28
CA LEU A 563 10.46 -0.60 36.83
C LEU A 563 9.02 -0.26 36.42
N VAL A 564 8.05 -1.06 36.88
CA VAL A 564 6.64 -0.91 36.51
C VAL A 564 6.04 0.37 37.09
N GLU A 565 6.45 0.78 38.30
CA GLU A 565 6.06 2.07 38.90
C GLU A 565 6.61 3.26 38.11
N THR A 566 7.87 3.18 37.65
CA THR A 566 8.49 4.21 36.79
C THR A 566 7.77 4.33 35.44
N HIS A 567 7.44 3.20 34.80
CA HIS A 567 6.67 3.16 33.55
C HIS A 567 5.26 3.72 33.74
N LYS A 568 4.61 3.37 34.86
CA LYS A 568 3.26 3.82 35.22
C LYS A 568 3.17 5.34 35.32
N GLU A 569 4.14 6.02 35.93
CA GLU A 569 4.15 7.49 35.99
C GLU A 569 4.52 8.12 34.64
N ARG A 570 5.58 7.64 33.96
CA ARG A 570 5.99 8.16 32.65
C ARG A 570 4.86 8.10 31.62
N CYS A 571 4.11 7.00 31.57
CA CYS A 571 2.93 6.86 30.72
C CYS A 571 1.80 7.87 31.04
N LEU A 572 1.68 8.29 32.31
CA LEU A 572 0.68 9.27 32.72
C LEU A 572 1.07 10.70 32.32
N ASP A 573 2.37 11.01 32.34
CA ASP A 573 2.91 12.30 31.89
C ASP A 573 2.94 12.43 30.35
N ILE A 574 3.23 11.35 29.63
CA ILE A 574 3.03 11.29 28.16
C ILE A 574 1.55 11.53 27.84
N ALA A 575 0.63 10.77 28.44
CA ALA A 575 -0.80 10.94 28.21
C ALA A 575 -1.30 12.36 28.56
N PHE A 576 -0.79 12.96 29.65
CA PHE A 576 -1.09 14.35 30.00
C PHE A 576 -0.63 15.30 28.89
N THR A 577 0.61 15.17 28.45
CA THR A 577 1.23 16.03 27.42
C THR A 577 0.43 16.00 26.12
N CYS A 578 0.08 14.79 25.64
CA CYS A 578 -0.69 14.59 24.42
C CYS A 578 -2.06 15.29 24.46
N PHE A 579 -2.90 14.98 25.46
CA PHE A 579 -4.25 15.56 25.52
C PHE A 579 -4.25 17.05 25.88
N ASN A 580 -3.27 17.53 26.66
CA ASN A 580 -3.13 18.94 26.96
C ASN A 580 -2.76 19.72 25.69
N LYS A 581 -1.84 19.21 24.87
CA LYS A 581 -1.41 19.84 23.62
C LYS A 581 -2.56 19.99 22.62
N VAL A 582 -3.31 18.92 22.36
CA VAL A 582 -4.49 18.98 21.46
C VAL A 582 -5.56 19.93 22.01
N SER A 583 -5.75 19.95 23.34
CA SER A 583 -6.67 20.88 24.00
C SER A 583 -6.21 22.34 23.91
N LEU A 584 -4.90 22.62 23.81
CA LEU A 584 -4.36 23.97 23.64
C LEU A 584 -4.40 24.42 22.18
N SER A 585 -4.00 23.57 21.23
CA SER A 585 -4.04 23.87 19.79
C SER A 585 -5.47 24.26 19.34
N LYS A 586 -6.47 23.43 19.64
CA LYS A 586 -7.88 23.74 19.31
C LYS A 586 -8.40 25.00 20.03
N LEU A 587 -7.85 25.35 21.19
CA LEU A 587 -8.17 26.62 21.86
C LEU A 587 -7.54 27.83 21.17
N CYS A 588 -6.38 27.69 20.53
CA CYS A 588 -5.77 28.77 19.74
C CYS A 588 -6.57 29.04 18.46
N TYR A 589 -6.92 28.00 17.68
CA TYR A 589 -7.76 28.15 16.48
C TYR A 589 -9.10 28.82 16.77
N ASN A 590 -9.82 28.38 17.81
CA ASN A 590 -11.13 28.95 18.17
C ASN A 590 -11.07 30.39 18.71
N ASN A 591 -9.89 30.89 19.12
CA ASN A 591 -9.71 32.30 19.44
C ASN A 591 -9.35 33.13 18.19
N ALA A 592 -8.65 32.55 17.21
CA ALA A 592 -8.28 33.22 15.96
C ALA A 592 -9.48 33.45 15.01
N THR A 593 -10.50 32.59 15.07
CA THR A 593 -11.75 32.75 14.30
C THR A 593 -12.82 33.58 15.03
N GLY A 594 -12.62 33.93 16.30
CA GLY A 594 -13.61 34.62 17.13
C GLY A 594 -13.87 36.09 16.75
N ASP A 595 -12.87 36.78 16.20
CA ASP A 595 -12.94 38.21 15.84
C ASP A 595 -13.47 38.47 14.41
N ALA A 596 -13.87 37.42 13.67
CA ALA A 596 -14.32 37.50 12.27
C ALA A 596 -15.72 36.90 12.06
N ILE A 597 -16.71 37.44 12.78
CA ILE A 597 -18.13 37.08 12.62
C ILE A 597 -18.78 37.94 11.52
N ASP A 598 -19.77 37.36 10.82
CA ASP A 598 -20.57 37.93 9.73
C ASP A 598 -19.84 38.26 8.41
N GLU A 599 -19.67 37.22 7.56
CA GLU A 599 -20.22 37.23 6.17
C GLU A 599 -20.02 35.88 5.41
N GLN A 600 -19.03 35.05 5.76
CA GLN A 600 -18.65 33.89 4.92
C GLN A 600 -19.45 32.56 5.09
N GLN A 601 -20.54 32.53 5.87
CA GLN A 601 -21.33 31.30 6.13
C GLN A 601 -22.11 30.73 4.92
N GLN A 602 -21.90 31.22 3.70
CA GLN A 602 -22.61 30.77 2.48
C GLN A 602 -21.73 30.26 1.32
N GLN A 603 -20.40 30.14 1.48
CA GLN A 603 -19.52 29.62 0.41
C GLN A 603 -18.64 28.41 0.76
N VAL A 604 -18.61 27.95 2.02
CA VAL A 604 -17.82 26.76 2.42
C VAL A 604 -18.57 25.44 2.16
N GLN A 605 -19.89 25.48 1.92
CA GLN A 605 -20.80 24.33 1.88
C GLN A 605 -20.67 23.37 0.68
N SER A 606 -19.56 23.40 -0.07
CA SER A 606 -19.36 22.61 -1.29
C SER A 606 -18.05 21.82 -1.36
N THR A 607 -17.24 21.79 -0.29
CA THR A 607 -15.88 21.19 -0.35
C THR A 607 -15.51 20.34 0.87
N GLU A 608 -16.49 19.88 1.65
CA GLU A 608 -16.31 19.00 2.82
C GLU A 608 -17.14 17.71 2.69
N GLU A 609 -16.66 16.75 1.88
CA GLU A 609 -17.10 15.34 1.95
C GLU A 609 -15.95 14.35 2.23
N ASN A 610 -14.67 14.79 2.13
CA ASN A 610 -13.49 13.99 2.47
C ASN A 610 -12.67 14.66 3.58
N GLY A 611 -12.81 14.15 4.81
CA GLY A 611 -12.07 14.59 6.00
C GLY A 611 -12.87 14.26 7.27
N GLN A 612 -12.28 13.54 8.22
CA GLN A 612 -13.03 13.12 9.42
C GLN A 612 -13.27 14.28 10.40
N ASN A 613 -14.46 14.29 11.02
CA ASN A 613 -14.97 15.35 11.89
C ASN A 613 -14.11 15.63 13.15
N HIS A 614 -12.98 16.31 13.01
CA HIS A 614 -12.11 16.64 14.15
C HIS A 614 -12.74 17.62 15.17
N GLU A 615 -13.89 18.25 14.87
CA GLU A 615 -14.68 19.02 15.84
C GLU A 615 -15.44 18.14 16.84
N ASP A 616 -15.90 16.95 16.44
CA ASP A 616 -16.83 16.13 17.23
C ASP A 616 -16.19 15.46 18.48
N GLU A 617 -14.87 15.55 18.64
CA GLU A 617 -14.11 14.86 19.70
C GLU A 617 -13.56 15.78 20.82
N ILE A 618 -13.87 17.08 20.84
CA ILE A 618 -13.36 18.01 21.88
C ILE A 618 -13.72 17.55 23.31
N TRP A 619 -14.86 16.86 23.48
CA TRP A 619 -15.26 16.25 24.74
C TRP A 619 -14.27 15.18 25.24
N LEU A 620 -13.64 14.43 24.34
CA LEU A 620 -12.75 13.30 24.66
C LEU A 620 -11.48 13.80 25.34
N HIS A 621 -10.87 14.89 24.87
CA HIS A 621 -9.68 15.48 25.49
C HIS A 621 -9.97 15.89 26.94
N HIS A 622 -11.10 16.55 27.18
CA HIS A 622 -11.51 16.94 28.53
C HIS A 622 -11.85 15.72 29.41
N TYR A 623 -12.45 14.66 28.86
CA TYR A 623 -12.67 13.41 29.59
C TYR A 623 -11.35 12.74 30.00
N MET A 624 -10.38 12.68 29.08
CA MET A 624 -9.06 12.08 29.32
C MET A 624 -8.23 12.90 30.31
N LEU A 625 -8.19 14.23 30.17
CA LEU A 625 -7.53 15.11 31.13
C LEU A 625 -8.16 15.00 32.53
N GLY A 626 -9.49 14.90 32.65
CA GLY A 626 -10.16 14.63 33.92
C GLY A 626 -9.76 13.29 34.54
N LYS A 627 -9.63 12.23 33.73
CA LYS A 627 -9.12 10.92 34.16
C LYS A 627 -7.67 10.98 34.62
N ILE A 628 -6.84 11.80 33.97
CA ILE A 628 -5.41 11.96 34.27
C ILE A 628 -5.25 12.73 35.59
N ALA A 629 -5.97 13.84 35.78
CA ALA A 629 -6.00 14.58 37.04
C ALA A 629 -6.51 13.73 38.23
N GLU A 630 -7.52 12.88 38.02
CA GLU A 630 -7.97 11.89 39.03
C GLU A 630 -6.84 10.89 39.38
N LYS A 631 -5.97 10.53 38.43
CA LYS A 631 -4.82 9.63 38.66
C LYS A 631 -3.63 10.33 39.30
N LYS A 632 -3.34 11.60 38.95
CA LYS A 632 -2.32 12.45 39.56
C LYS A 632 -2.68 12.92 40.99
N LYS A 633 -3.86 12.54 41.50
CA LYS A 633 -4.41 12.91 42.83
C LYS A 633 -4.58 14.43 43.00
N GLU A 634 -4.89 15.13 41.91
CA GLU A 634 -5.11 16.57 41.92
C GLU A 634 -6.38 16.96 42.72
N HIS A 635 -6.46 18.21 43.15
CA HIS A 635 -7.60 18.70 43.93
C HIS A 635 -8.92 18.53 43.15
N PRO A 636 -10.04 18.08 43.78
CA PRO A 636 -11.25 17.69 43.03
C PRO A 636 -11.87 18.75 42.13
N ALA A 637 -11.59 20.04 42.35
CA ALA A 637 -12.01 21.11 41.45
C ALA A 637 -11.48 20.95 40.03
N VAL A 638 -10.27 20.39 39.84
CA VAL A 638 -9.64 20.23 38.53
C VAL A 638 -10.35 19.15 37.72
N TYR A 639 -10.33 17.89 38.19
CA TYR A 639 -10.93 16.79 37.44
C TYR A 639 -12.45 16.93 37.28
N LEU A 640 -13.17 17.53 38.24
CA LEU A 640 -14.60 17.81 38.09
C LEU A 640 -14.87 18.89 37.03
N THR A 641 -14.07 19.96 36.96
CA THR A 641 -14.17 20.96 35.89
C THR A 641 -13.93 20.33 34.51
N HIS A 642 -12.95 19.44 34.38
CA HIS A 642 -12.70 18.71 33.14
C HIS A 642 -13.87 17.79 32.75
N TYR A 643 -14.42 17.02 33.68
CA TYR A 643 -15.59 16.19 33.40
C TYR A 643 -16.85 17.01 33.07
N LEU A 644 -17.06 18.17 33.70
CA LEU A 644 -18.18 19.08 33.38
C LEU A 644 -18.02 19.73 31.99
N LYS A 645 -16.80 20.19 31.63
CA LYS A 645 -16.49 20.66 30.27
C LYS A 645 -16.78 19.57 29.23
N SER A 646 -16.34 18.34 29.48
CA SER A 646 -16.61 17.19 28.60
C SER A 646 -18.12 16.93 28.41
N ALA A 647 -18.92 16.99 29.48
CA ALA A 647 -20.37 16.87 29.40
C ALA A 647 -21.04 18.01 28.60
N LYS A 648 -20.51 19.24 28.70
CA LYS A 648 -20.95 20.38 27.89
C LYS A 648 -20.65 20.17 26.40
N TYR A 649 -19.42 19.75 26.06
CA TYR A 649 -19.05 19.51 24.66
C TYR A 649 -19.87 18.39 24.02
N LEU A 650 -20.21 17.31 24.74
CA LEU A 650 -21.15 16.30 24.23
C LEU A 650 -22.53 16.88 23.88
N TYR A 651 -23.07 17.79 24.69
CA TYR A 651 -24.32 18.47 24.36
C TYR A 651 -24.19 19.37 23.12
N GLU A 652 -23.02 19.96 22.91
CA GLU A 652 -22.72 20.79 21.74
C GLU A 652 -22.61 19.93 20.46
N CYS A 653 -21.94 18.77 20.53
CA CYS A 653 -21.91 17.69 19.52
C CYS A 653 -23.24 16.92 19.36
N ASN A 654 -24.37 17.51 19.77
CA ASN A 654 -25.72 16.99 19.61
C ASN A 654 -25.99 15.60 20.23
N ALA A 655 -25.32 15.26 21.34
CA ALA A 655 -25.55 13.98 22.03
C ALA A 655 -27.02 13.78 22.44
N THR A 656 -27.46 12.52 22.39
CA THR A 656 -28.84 12.11 22.64
C THR A 656 -28.99 11.44 24.00
N TYR A 657 -30.11 11.73 24.69
CA TYR A 657 -30.34 11.25 26.05
C TYR A 657 -31.67 10.48 26.13
N PRO A 658 -31.72 9.24 25.62
CA PRO A 658 -32.90 8.40 25.74
C PRO A 658 -33.09 7.91 27.19
N ILE A 659 -34.34 7.68 27.58
CA ILE A 659 -34.71 7.18 28.92
C ILE A 659 -34.17 5.75 29.16
N LYS A 660 -34.03 4.95 28.10
CA LYS A 660 -33.29 3.69 28.11
C LYS A 660 -32.40 3.61 26.87
N ILE A 661 -31.13 3.25 27.06
CA ILE A 661 -30.16 3.03 25.98
C ILE A 661 -30.31 1.59 25.47
N ASN A 662 -30.24 1.39 24.16
CA ASN A 662 -30.19 0.07 23.55
C ASN A 662 -28.73 -0.41 23.49
N HIS A 663 -28.48 -1.65 23.94
CA HIS A 663 -27.16 -2.28 23.95
C HIS A 663 -26.59 -2.46 22.53
N SER A 664 -27.37 -3.06 21.63
CA SER A 664 -26.91 -3.42 20.27
C SER A 664 -26.92 -2.25 19.28
N SER A 665 -27.65 -1.18 19.57
CA SER A 665 -27.73 0.02 18.73
C SER A 665 -27.91 1.29 19.58
N PRO A 666 -26.89 1.73 20.31
CA PRO A 666 -26.98 2.90 21.17
C PRO A 666 -27.26 4.17 20.34
N SER A 667 -27.97 5.12 20.96
CA SER A 667 -28.24 6.43 20.34
C SER A 667 -26.99 7.32 20.38
N GLN A 668 -26.88 8.27 19.42
CA GLN A 668 -25.72 9.13 19.23
C GLN A 668 -25.17 9.70 20.55
N LEU A 669 -23.92 9.36 20.86
CA LEU A 669 -23.15 9.81 22.04
C LEU A 669 -23.81 9.55 23.42
N ALA A 670 -24.78 8.62 23.49
CA ALA A 670 -25.56 8.36 24.71
C ALA A 670 -24.79 7.56 25.78
N ILE A 671 -23.90 6.65 25.37
CA ILE A 671 -23.07 5.86 26.29
C ILE A 671 -21.95 6.72 26.88
N GLU A 672 -21.41 7.62 26.05
CA GLU A 672 -20.33 8.55 26.33
C GLU A 672 -20.80 9.57 27.39
N ALA A 673 -22.01 10.11 27.22
CA ALA A 673 -22.66 10.96 28.21
C ALA A 673 -22.96 10.21 29.52
N LEU A 674 -23.37 8.95 29.45
CA LEU A 674 -23.59 8.10 30.63
C LEU A 674 -22.29 7.80 31.38
N GLU A 675 -21.18 7.52 30.68
CA GLU A 675 -19.87 7.30 31.30
C GLU A 675 -19.37 8.54 32.01
N ILE A 676 -19.51 9.75 31.44
CA ILE A 676 -19.11 11.00 32.13
C ILE A 676 -20.00 11.26 33.35
N PHE A 677 -21.32 11.07 33.23
CA PHE A 677 -22.25 11.21 34.34
C PHE A 677 -21.95 10.21 35.47
N TYR A 678 -21.63 8.96 35.13
CA TYR A 678 -21.07 7.97 36.05
C TYR A 678 -19.75 8.46 36.67
N ARG A 679 -18.81 8.98 35.86
CA ARG A 679 -17.46 9.35 36.26
C ARG A 679 -17.45 10.38 37.38
N ILE A 680 -18.26 11.43 37.24
CA ILE A 680 -18.39 12.51 38.22
C ILE A 680 -18.88 11.95 39.56
N ASN A 681 -19.97 11.18 39.56
CA ASN A 681 -20.52 10.58 40.78
C ASN A 681 -19.57 9.57 41.42
N ALA A 682 -18.90 8.74 40.61
CA ALA A 682 -17.91 7.78 41.09
C ALA A 682 -16.65 8.45 41.67
N ALA A 683 -16.20 9.58 41.10
CA ALA A 683 -15.07 10.34 41.63
C ALA A 683 -15.41 11.02 42.97
N ILE A 684 -16.62 11.59 43.09
CA ILE A 684 -17.10 12.16 44.36
C ILE A 684 -17.21 11.06 45.44
N ILE A 685 -17.83 9.92 45.14
CA ILE A 685 -17.94 8.80 46.10
C ILE A 685 -16.56 8.35 46.60
N LYS A 686 -15.62 8.04 45.69
CA LYS A 686 -14.24 7.62 46.06
C LYS A 686 -13.58 8.63 46.99
N TYR A 687 -13.65 9.91 46.66
CA TYR A 687 -12.97 10.96 47.43
C TYR A 687 -13.56 11.06 48.84
N VAL A 688 -14.89 11.01 48.98
CA VAL A 688 -15.58 11.08 50.28
C VAL A 688 -15.39 9.79 51.10
N GLU A 689 -15.27 8.63 50.45
CA GLU A 689 -14.89 7.35 51.09
C GLU A 689 -13.46 7.41 51.65
N GLN A 690 -12.49 7.90 50.84
CA GLN A 690 -11.07 7.93 51.19
C GLN A 690 -10.67 9.03 52.19
N HIS A 691 -11.31 10.21 52.11
CA HIS A 691 -10.95 11.40 52.90
C HIS A 691 -12.03 11.78 53.92
N SER A 692 -12.78 10.81 54.46
CA SER A 692 -13.77 11.09 55.50
C SER A 692 -13.11 11.41 56.85
N PRO A 693 -13.43 12.54 57.51
CA PRO A 693 -14.37 13.58 57.12
C PRO A 693 -13.73 14.67 56.23
N ILE A 694 -14.36 14.97 55.08
CA ILE A 694 -13.92 16.06 54.20
C ILE A 694 -14.20 17.44 54.81
N ASN A 695 -13.46 18.47 54.37
CA ASN A 695 -13.71 19.85 54.78
C ASN A 695 -14.98 20.45 54.11
N LYS A 696 -15.45 21.57 54.67
CA LYS A 696 -16.64 22.29 54.17
C LYS A 696 -16.44 22.87 52.77
N LYS A 697 -15.25 23.36 52.39
CA LYS A 697 -14.97 23.90 51.03
C LYS A 697 -15.22 22.83 49.94
N THR A 698 -14.63 21.64 50.08
CA THR A 698 -14.80 20.50 49.17
C THR A 698 -16.23 19.94 49.21
N SER A 699 -16.91 19.97 50.36
CA SER A 699 -18.33 19.60 50.47
C SER A 699 -19.25 20.55 49.70
N ARG A 700 -19.05 21.88 49.82
CA ARG A 700 -19.78 22.90 49.03
C ARG A 700 -19.56 22.68 47.52
N LEU A 701 -18.34 22.36 47.10
CA LEU A 701 -18.01 22.00 45.71
C LEU A 701 -18.82 20.78 45.24
N PHE A 702 -18.78 19.66 45.97
CA PHE A 702 -19.52 18.45 45.58
C PHE A 702 -21.04 18.68 45.53
N LEU A 703 -21.61 19.41 46.50
CA LEU A 703 -23.03 19.74 46.48
C LEU A 703 -23.41 20.68 45.31
N ARG A 704 -22.53 21.61 44.91
CA ARG A 704 -22.70 22.43 43.70
C ARG A 704 -22.68 21.57 42.44
N THR A 705 -21.65 20.75 42.25
CA THR A 705 -21.52 19.85 41.09
C THR A 705 -22.68 18.86 40.99
N LEU A 706 -23.14 18.28 42.10
CA LEU A 706 -24.28 17.35 42.12
C LEU A 706 -25.61 18.05 41.80
N LYS A 707 -25.79 19.30 42.25
CA LYS A 707 -26.95 20.13 41.87
C LYS A 707 -26.93 20.41 40.37
N GLU A 708 -25.80 20.82 39.82
CA GLU A 708 -25.59 21.08 38.39
C GLU A 708 -25.89 19.83 37.55
N LEU A 709 -25.35 18.66 37.95
CA LEU A 709 -25.66 17.38 37.32
C LEU A 709 -27.15 17.04 37.35
N SER A 710 -27.84 17.28 38.46
CA SER A 710 -29.28 16.99 38.58
C SER A 710 -30.15 17.82 37.63
N THR A 711 -29.64 18.95 37.14
CA THR A 711 -30.26 19.82 36.13
C THR A 711 -29.68 19.65 34.73
N SER A 712 -28.67 18.78 34.54
CA SER A 712 -27.97 18.61 33.26
C SER A 712 -28.88 18.08 32.15
N PRO A 713 -28.60 18.38 30.85
CA PRO A 713 -29.36 17.87 29.70
C PRO A 713 -29.54 16.35 29.71
N PHE A 714 -28.50 15.60 30.14
CA PHE A 714 -28.55 14.16 30.36
C PHE A 714 -29.59 13.79 31.43
N ALA A 715 -29.48 14.35 32.64
CA ALA A 715 -30.37 14.02 33.76
C ALA A 715 -31.85 14.31 33.44
N VAL A 716 -32.14 15.42 32.75
CA VAL A 716 -33.52 15.80 32.40
C VAL A 716 -34.03 15.25 31.05
N ASN A 717 -33.27 14.36 30.39
CA ASN A 717 -33.60 13.73 29.09
C ASN A 717 -33.88 14.75 27.96
N ARG A 718 -33.12 15.85 27.88
CA ARG A 718 -33.29 16.91 26.86
C ARG A 718 -32.09 16.99 25.93
N ALA A 719 -32.17 16.29 24.79
CA ALA A 719 -31.20 16.44 23.70
C ALA A 719 -31.33 17.83 23.04
N LYS A 720 -30.24 18.31 22.42
CA LYS A 720 -30.22 19.54 21.62
C LYS A 720 -31.15 19.39 20.41
N ILE A 721 -32.02 20.38 20.16
CA ILE A 721 -32.97 20.33 19.03
C ILE A 721 -32.22 20.66 17.74
N ASN A 722 -32.05 19.65 16.89
CA ASN A 722 -31.42 19.81 15.57
C ASN A 722 -32.51 20.17 14.53
N GLU A 723 -32.41 21.36 13.91
CA GLU A 723 -33.38 21.80 12.90
C GLU A 723 -33.46 20.89 11.68
N ASN A 724 -32.37 20.25 11.27
CA ASN A 724 -32.36 19.36 10.11
C ASN A 724 -33.12 18.05 10.41
N MET A 725 -33.20 17.66 11.69
CA MET A 725 -34.09 16.59 12.17
C MET A 725 -35.57 17.03 12.26
N LEU A 726 -35.85 18.32 12.45
CA LEU A 726 -37.21 18.87 12.29
C LEU A 726 -37.62 18.89 10.82
N LYS A 727 -36.78 19.45 9.92
CA LYS A 727 -37.01 19.49 8.47
C LYS A 727 -37.31 18.07 7.92
N ARG A 728 -36.50 17.07 8.30
CA ARG A 728 -36.70 15.65 7.93
C ARG A 728 -37.94 14.97 8.55
N LYS A 729 -38.64 15.61 9.50
CA LYS A 729 -39.91 15.16 10.09
C LYS A 729 -41.13 16.01 9.73
N ILE A 730 -40.95 17.16 9.08
CA ILE A 730 -41.99 18.15 8.83
C ILE A 730 -42.42 18.21 7.35
N SER A 731 -41.73 17.54 6.43
CA SER A 731 -42.20 17.35 5.04
C SER A 731 -43.28 16.25 4.93
N PRO A 732 -44.56 16.58 4.64
CA PRO A 732 -45.54 15.59 4.23
C PRO A 732 -45.31 15.19 2.77
N ASN A 733 -45.24 13.88 2.55
CA ASN A 733 -45.45 13.14 1.30
C ASN A 733 -45.50 13.94 -0.03
N ALA A 734 -44.34 14.09 -0.68
CA ALA A 734 -44.23 14.41 -2.10
C ALA A 734 -43.23 13.42 -2.72
N GLY A 735 -43.62 12.68 -3.76
CA GLY A 735 -42.80 11.61 -4.33
C GLY A 735 -42.99 11.42 -5.83
N GLY A 736 -41.97 10.84 -6.46
CA GLY A 736 -41.91 10.55 -7.89
C GLY A 736 -41.21 11.63 -8.73
N ASN A 737 -40.53 11.29 -9.84
CA ASN A 737 -40.17 9.95 -10.30
C ASN A 737 -38.97 10.00 -11.27
N GLY A 738 -38.24 8.89 -11.48
CA GLY A 738 -36.94 8.93 -12.18
C GLY A 738 -36.44 7.62 -12.80
N ASN A 739 -37.33 6.78 -13.35
CA ASN A 739 -37.08 5.65 -14.27
C ASN A 739 -35.80 4.78 -14.10
N ASN A 740 -36.03 3.49 -13.87
CA ASN A 740 -35.74 2.54 -14.95
C ASN A 740 -36.80 1.41 -15.01
N SER A 741 -37.10 0.89 -16.20
CA SER A 741 -38.14 -0.10 -16.46
C SER A 741 -37.56 -1.51 -16.67
N GLY A 742 -38.25 -2.62 -16.39
CA GLY A 742 -39.60 -2.79 -15.80
C GLY A 742 -40.21 -4.14 -16.22
N ASN A 743 -41.32 -4.58 -15.60
CA ASN A 743 -42.27 -5.55 -16.18
C ASN A 743 -43.66 -5.40 -15.51
N ALA A 744 -44.73 -5.96 -16.09
CA ALA A 744 -46.12 -5.56 -15.82
C ALA A 744 -47.02 -6.62 -15.15
N GLY A 745 -48.12 -6.18 -14.50
CA GLY A 745 -49.32 -7.02 -14.28
C GLY A 745 -50.20 -6.72 -13.04
N GLY A 746 -51.33 -6.03 -13.24
CA GLY A 746 -52.50 -5.97 -12.32
C GLY A 746 -52.40 -5.01 -11.11
N THR A 747 -53.39 -4.19 -10.71
CA THR A 747 -54.84 -4.38 -10.41
C THR A 747 -55.09 -5.23 -9.15
N THR A 748 -55.78 -4.79 -8.08
CA THR A 748 -56.63 -3.58 -7.86
C THR A 748 -56.90 -3.31 -6.36
N ASP A 749 -56.95 -2.02 -6.00
CA ASP A 749 -57.92 -1.34 -5.11
C ASP A 749 -58.10 -1.55 -3.58
N MET A 750 -58.61 -0.46 -2.98
CA MET A 750 -59.36 -0.26 -1.72
C MET A 750 -58.65 -0.15 -0.36
N ASP A 751 -58.63 1.12 0.08
CA ASP A 751 -58.65 1.70 1.43
C ASP A 751 -59.04 0.84 2.66
N GLY A 752 -58.47 1.20 3.83
CA GLY A 752 -58.90 0.72 5.15
C GLY A 752 -58.24 1.45 6.33
N ALA A 753 -58.88 2.52 6.84
CA ALA A 753 -58.25 3.49 7.73
C ALA A 753 -57.92 3.03 9.18
N VAL A 754 -56.74 3.45 9.65
CA VAL A 754 -56.38 3.96 11.00
C VAL A 754 -57.10 3.39 12.24
N GLY A 755 -56.33 2.76 13.15
CA GLY A 755 -56.73 2.52 14.54
C GLY A 755 -55.54 2.28 15.48
N SER A 756 -55.42 3.09 16.54
CA SER A 756 -54.40 2.95 17.59
C SER A 756 -54.94 3.52 18.92
N PRO A 757 -54.32 3.24 20.08
CA PRO A 757 -53.91 1.92 20.57
C PRO A 757 -54.41 1.67 22.01
N LYS A 758 -54.45 0.41 22.48
CA LYS A 758 -54.56 0.14 23.94
C LYS A 758 -54.00 -1.22 24.34
N ALA A 759 -53.56 -1.33 25.59
CA ALA A 759 -52.84 -2.49 26.12
C ALA A 759 -53.57 -3.13 27.32
N ALA A 760 -53.52 -4.46 27.42
CA ALA A 760 -53.49 -5.24 28.68
C ALA A 760 -53.19 -6.74 28.40
N LYS A 761 -52.61 -7.44 29.38
CA LYS A 761 -52.58 -8.92 29.51
C LYS A 761 -53.72 -9.35 30.47
N PRO A 762 -53.84 -10.59 31.02
CA PRO A 762 -53.24 -11.91 30.69
C PRO A 762 -54.28 -13.08 30.64
N GLY A 763 -53.83 -14.35 30.54
CA GLY A 763 -54.63 -15.58 30.74
C GLY A 763 -54.87 -16.38 29.44
N GLU A 764 -54.59 -17.69 29.27
CA GLU A 764 -55.00 -18.90 30.02
C GLU A 764 -56.54 -19.11 29.97
N GLN A 765 -57.15 -20.25 29.58
CA GLN A 765 -56.75 -21.67 29.38
C GLN A 765 -57.31 -22.19 28.00
N THR A 766 -57.42 -23.47 27.56
CA THR A 766 -57.45 -24.81 28.19
C THR A 766 -57.30 -25.93 27.13
N ALA A 767 -56.69 -27.08 27.49
CA ALA A 767 -56.86 -28.44 26.89
C ALA A 767 -56.55 -28.62 25.36
N SER A 768 -56.44 -29.83 24.78
CA SER A 768 -56.70 -31.21 25.25
C SER A 768 -55.80 -32.27 24.57
N GLU A 769 -55.44 -33.31 25.34
CA GLU A 769 -55.35 -34.74 24.97
C GLU A 769 -54.39 -35.29 23.86
N ALA A 770 -53.56 -36.24 24.32
CA ALA A 770 -53.28 -37.57 23.75
C ALA A 770 -52.82 -37.76 22.27
N GLY A 771 -51.62 -38.33 22.12
CA GLY A 771 -51.09 -38.87 20.86
C GLY A 771 -49.79 -39.64 21.04
N THR A 772 -49.87 -40.92 21.42
CA THR A 772 -48.71 -41.79 21.75
C THR A 772 -48.12 -42.56 20.56
N ALA A 773 -46.82 -42.84 20.67
CA ALA A 773 -46.03 -43.86 19.96
C ALA A 773 -45.61 -43.57 18.49
N GLY A 774 -44.42 -44.05 18.12
CA GLY A 774 -43.78 -43.85 16.81
C GLY A 774 -42.27 -44.08 16.84
N SER A 775 -41.81 -45.30 17.09
CA SER A 775 -40.39 -45.69 17.08
C SER A 775 -39.88 -46.08 15.67
N ALA A 776 -38.55 -46.03 15.48
CA ALA A 776 -37.79 -46.49 14.30
C ALA A 776 -37.82 -48.05 14.13
N PRO A 777 -37.10 -48.72 13.18
CA PRO A 777 -36.04 -48.27 12.25
C PRO A 777 -36.00 -48.94 10.83
N ALA A 778 -34.86 -48.81 10.12
CA ALA A 778 -34.29 -49.75 9.09
C ALA A 778 -34.95 -49.79 7.67
N GLU A 779 -34.41 -50.42 6.59
CA GLU A 779 -33.21 -51.28 6.38
C GLU A 779 -32.77 -51.40 4.87
N THR A 780 -31.46 -51.58 4.58
CA THR A 780 -30.74 -52.39 3.51
C THR A 780 -31.23 -52.53 2.02
N GLU A 781 -30.39 -52.26 0.97
CA GLU A 781 -29.46 -53.15 0.18
C GLU A 781 -30.09 -53.78 -1.13
N PRO A 782 -29.38 -54.48 -2.07
CA PRO A 782 -27.92 -54.69 -2.31
C PRO A 782 -27.38 -54.55 -3.78
N ALA A 783 -26.04 -54.68 -3.91
CA ALA A 783 -25.23 -55.25 -5.03
C ALA A 783 -25.04 -54.46 -6.37
N GLY A 784 -23.86 -54.53 -7.02
CA GLY A 784 -22.61 -55.22 -6.61
C GLY A 784 -21.37 -54.98 -7.50
N GLU A 785 -20.21 -55.47 -6.99
CA GLU A 785 -19.05 -56.12 -7.68
C GLU A 785 -18.21 -55.30 -8.70
N GLU A 786 -16.86 -55.34 -8.76
CA GLU A 786 -15.75 -56.03 -8.04
C GLU A 786 -14.38 -55.32 -8.42
N ASN A 787 -13.16 -55.49 -7.85
CA ASN A 787 -12.59 -56.19 -6.68
C ASN A 787 -11.14 -55.70 -6.34
N THR A 788 -10.61 -56.08 -5.16
CA THR A 788 -9.18 -56.24 -4.75
C THR A 788 -8.15 -55.05 -4.76
N VAL A 789 -7.07 -55.02 -3.93
CA VAL A 789 -6.86 -55.30 -2.47
C VAL A 789 -5.40 -54.96 -2.01
N ARG A 790 -5.24 -54.50 -0.74
CA ARG A 790 -4.05 -54.55 0.18
C ARG A 790 -2.96 -53.45 0.25
N GLU A 791 -2.22 -53.54 1.37
CA GLU A 791 -1.26 -52.59 1.96
C GLU A 791 0.13 -53.25 2.21
N GLN A 792 1.20 -52.44 2.25
CA GLN A 792 2.46 -52.59 3.06
C GLN A 792 3.35 -53.87 2.91
N PRO A 793 4.61 -53.90 3.42
CA PRO A 793 5.69 -52.88 3.46
C PRO A 793 7.07 -53.48 3.00
N GLU A 794 8.19 -53.01 3.58
CA GLU A 794 9.58 -53.56 3.52
C GLU A 794 10.46 -53.37 2.25
N SER A 795 11.74 -53.78 2.28
CA SER A 795 12.90 -52.93 2.71
C SER A 795 14.29 -53.54 2.38
N VAL A 796 15.37 -52.77 2.64
CA VAL A 796 16.82 -53.15 2.77
C VAL A 796 17.62 -53.62 1.54
N ALA A 797 18.62 -52.82 1.12
CA ALA A 797 20.06 -53.18 0.93
C ALA A 797 20.80 -51.96 0.34
N ALA A 798 21.80 -51.29 0.93
CA ALA A 798 22.93 -51.64 1.82
C ALA A 798 24.24 -52.03 1.07
N ALA A 799 25.04 -51.01 0.75
CA ALA A 799 26.49 -51.11 0.51
C ALA A 799 27.16 -49.81 1.03
N ALA A 800 28.36 -49.91 1.60
CA ALA A 800 29.07 -48.79 2.23
C ALA A 800 30.48 -48.62 1.64
N VAL A 801 31.22 -47.62 2.15
CA VAL A 801 32.71 -47.50 2.31
C VAL A 801 33.29 -46.15 1.85
N ASN A 802 34.26 -45.66 2.64
CA ASN A 802 35.23 -44.56 2.42
C ASN A 802 34.77 -43.08 2.40
N SER A 803 35.07 -42.39 3.51
CA SER A 803 35.88 -41.15 3.48
C SER A 803 37.32 -41.51 3.00
N PRO A 804 38.19 -40.59 2.49
CA PRO A 804 38.71 -39.48 3.32
C PRO A 804 39.29 -38.21 2.62
N LYS A 805 39.78 -37.29 3.47
CA LYS A 805 40.98 -36.43 3.34
C LYS A 805 40.95 -35.08 2.58
N GLN A 806 41.87 -34.22 3.07
CA GLN A 806 42.33 -32.94 2.55
C GLN A 806 43.28 -33.13 1.34
N PRO A 807 43.63 -32.05 0.61
CA PRO A 807 44.83 -31.26 0.96
C PRO A 807 44.47 -29.78 1.22
N GLN A 808 45.12 -29.00 2.09
CA GLN A 808 46.51 -28.87 2.55
C GLN A 808 47.44 -28.09 1.59
N GLU A 809 47.66 -26.82 1.98
CA GLU A 809 48.85 -25.96 1.83
C GLU A 809 49.64 -25.87 0.51
N SER A 810 49.77 -24.63 0.01
CA SER A 810 51.09 -24.08 -0.33
C SER A 810 51.14 -22.54 -0.21
N LYS A 811 52.15 -22.05 0.54
CA LYS A 811 52.71 -20.68 0.47
C LYS A 811 53.83 -20.68 -0.59
N PRO A 812 54.13 -19.57 -1.29
CA PRO A 812 54.76 -18.37 -0.73
C PRO A 812 54.02 -17.05 -1.09
N GLY A 813 54.36 -15.88 -0.54
CA GLY A 813 55.33 -15.59 0.53
C GLY A 813 56.09 -14.28 0.26
N GLU A 814 56.16 -13.41 1.28
CA GLU A 814 57.03 -12.20 1.37
C GLU A 814 56.79 -11.10 0.31
N SER A 815 57.16 -9.82 0.51
CA SER A 815 57.19 -8.97 1.71
C SER A 815 57.50 -7.53 1.29
N ASP A 816 56.85 -6.52 1.86
CA ASP A 816 57.61 -5.40 2.45
C ASP A 816 56.77 -4.59 3.45
N VAL A 817 57.45 -3.73 4.22
CA VAL A 817 56.90 -2.91 5.31
C VAL A 817 57.28 -1.44 5.12
N GLN A 818 56.33 -0.53 5.31
CA GLN A 818 56.68 0.83 5.74
C GLN A 818 55.63 1.47 6.67
N VAL A 819 56.04 1.54 7.94
CA VAL A 819 55.67 2.56 8.95
C VAL A 819 56.53 3.80 8.61
N VAL A 820 56.25 5.07 8.92
CA VAL A 820 55.45 5.77 9.96
C VAL A 820 54.80 7.04 9.29
N GLU A 821 54.17 8.06 9.90
CA GLU A 821 54.37 8.79 11.18
C GLU A 821 53.02 9.29 11.77
N ASP A 822 52.95 9.39 13.10
CA ASP A 822 51.94 10.19 13.83
C ASP A 822 52.38 11.67 13.90
N VAL A 823 51.45 12.63 13.78
CA VAL A 823 51.66 14.02 14.20
C VAL A 823 50.39 14.62 14.81
N ASP A 824 50.40 14.86 16.12
CA ASP A 824 49.38 15.63 16.84
C ASP A 824 49.48 17.14 16.51
N ALA A 825 48.35 17.77 16.14
CA ALA A 825 48.21 19.23 16.18
C ALA A 825 46.73 19.70 16.26
N VAL A 826 46.31 20.15 17.45
CA VAL A 826 45.03 20.83 17.71
C VAL A 826 45.03 22.24 17.08
N PRO A 827 43.95 22.66 16.39
CA PRO A 827 43.26 23.86 16.87
C PRO A 827 41.72 23.83 16.76
N SER A 828 41.08 24.40 17.78
CA SER A 828 39.69 24.88 17.80
C SER A 828 39.52 25.87 18.95
N PRO A 829 38.50 26.75 18.98
CA PRO A 829 37.55 27.11 17.92
C PRO A 829 37.60 28.62 17.56
N VAL A 830 36.79 29.07 16.60
CA VAL A 830 36.34 30.47 16.50
C VAL A 830 34.82 30.50 16.39
N SER A 831 34.18 31.41 17.12
CA SER A 831 32.74 31.38 17.41
C SER A 831 31.85 31.89 16.27
N GLY A 832 30.78 31.15 15.97
CA GLY A 832 29.65 31.57 15.13
C GLY A 832 28.33 31.37 15.85
N ALA A 833 28.06 32.19 16.89
CA ALA A 833 26.87 32.04 17.73
C ALA A 833 25.65 32.77 17.13
N SER A 834 24.71 32.02 16.56
CA SER A 834 23.35 32.49 16.25
C SER A 834 22.37 32.03 17.34
N GLN A 835 21.42 32.89 17.70
CA GLN A 835 20.69 32.79 18.97
C GLN A 835 19.44 31.90 18.86
N MET A 836 19.28 30.96 19.81
CA MET A 836 17.95 30.47 20.20
C MET A 836 17.30 31.49 21.15
N VAL A 837 16.08 31.95 20.85
CA VAL A 837 15.35 32.92 21.69
C VAL A 837 13.88 32.50 21.89
N ALA A 838 13.50 32.37 23.17
CA ALA A 838 12.15 32.50 23.74
C ALA A 838 10.94 31.80 23.06
N GLY A 839 10.75 30.51 23.36
CA GLY A 839 9.43 29.84 23.27
C GLY A 839 8.68 29.70 24.61
N ARG A 840 9.36 29.83 25.76
CA ARG A 840 8.85 29.45 27.10
C ARG A 840 7.99 30.47 27.85
N ALA A 841 7.56 31.57 27.20
CA ALA A 841 6.87 32.66 27.89
C ALA A 841 5.33 32.50 27.98
N LEU A 842 4.72 31.61 27.18
CA LEU A 842 3.26 31.59 26.97
C LEU A 842 2.51 30.51 27.78
N GLU A 843 3.19 29.47 28.26
CA GLU A 843 2.59 28.39 29.08
C GLU A 843 2.07 28.90 30.45
N HIS A 844 2.62 30.04 30.91
CA HIS A 844 2.43 30.57 32.26
C HIS A 844 1.36 31.68 32.38
N LEU A 845 0.47 31.79 31.38
CA LEU A 845 -0.55 32.85 31.27
C LEU A 845 -2.01 32.36 31.27
N ARG A 846 -2.25 31.04 31.29
CA ARG A 846 -3.61 30.45 31.38
C ARG A 846 -3.81 29.42 32.50
N VAL A 847 -2.76 29.10 33.27
CA VAL A 847 -2.89 28.29 34.49
C VAL A 847 -3.42 29.17 35.64
N GLU A 848 -3.07 30.46 35.63
CA GLU A 848 -3.40 31.43 36.67
C GLU A 848 -4.90 31.72 36.79
N GLU A 849 -5.70 31.71 35.72
CA GLU A 849 -7.17 31.79 35.82
C GLU A 849 -7.79 30.58 36.55
N ILE A 850 -7.15 29.42 36.52
CA ILE A 850 -7.61 28.22 37.23
C ILE A 850 -7.08 28.22 38.68
N LYS A 851 -5.86 28.73 38.92
CA LYS A 851 -5.32 28.95 40.28
C LYS A 851 -6.05 30.03 41.06
N GLN A 852 -6.56 31.08 40.42
CA GLN A 852 -7.28 32.18 41.11
C GLN A 852 -8.59 31.72 41.81
N LEU A 853 -9.10 30.53 41.51
CA LEU A 853 -10.20 29.90 42.27
C LEU A 853 -9.74 29.06 43.47
N GLY A 854 -8.44 28.98 43.75
CA GLY A 854 -7.92 28.20 44.86
C GLY A 854 -6.42 28.33 45.10
N ASP A 855 -6.00 29.44 45.70
CA ASP A 855 -4.73 29.48 46.45
C ASP A 855 -4.81 30.39 47.68
N LEU A 856 -4.38 29.86 48.83
CA LEU A 856 -3.76 30.61 49.92
C LEU A 856 -2.97 29.65 50.81
N GLN A 857 -1.64 29.84 50.80
CA GLN A 857 -0.61 29.33 51.69
C GLN A 857 -0.18 27.85 51.62
N HIS A 858 1.14 27.68 51.50
CA HIS A 858 1.87 26.41 51.39
C HIS A 858 1.83 25.53 52.66
N PRO A 859 1.76 24.21 52.48
CA PRO A 859 2.45 23.24 53.33
C PRO A 859 3.91 23.06 52.89
N SER A 860 4.82 22.83 53.83
CA SER A 860 6.24 22.59 53.55
C SER A 860 6.51 21.16 53.05
N ILE A 861 7.57 21.02 52.24
CA ILE A 861 8.02 19.72 51.70
C ILE A 861 8.44 18.81 52.86
N ARG A 862 7.84 17.62 52.94
CA ARG A 862 8.40 16.47 53.68
C ARG A 862 8.46 15.24 52.76
N ARG A 863 9.69 14.73 52.56
CA ARG A 863 9.88 13.34 52.12
C ARG A 863 9.51 12.40 53.26
N GLY A 864 8.75 11.36 52.95
CA GLY A 864 8.39 10.26 53.83
C GLY A 864 7.68 9.18 53.00
N SER A 865 7.96 7.91 53.26
CA SER A 865 7.46 6.78 52.47
C SER A 865 6.78 5.74 53.37
N GLN A 866 6.07 4.81 52.72
CA GLN A 866 5.42 3.63 53.27
C GLN A 866 4.23 3.87 54.20
N GLU A 867 3.10 3.26 53.83
CA GLU A 867 1.93 3.03 54.69
C GLU A 867 1.62 1.53 54.65
N SER A 868 1.74 0.84 55.78
CA SER A 868 1.35 -0.57 55.94
C SER A 868 1.27 -0.97 57.43
N ALA A 869 0.29 -1.80 57.75
CA ALA A 869 0.11 -2.58 58.98
C ALA A 869 0.23 -1.87 60.35
N ILE A 870 -0.89 -1.83 61.09
CA ILE A 870 -0.91 -1.50 62.52
C ILE A 870 -0.40 -2.72 63.33
N THR A 871 0.71 -2.57 64.05
CA THR A 871 1.06 -3.33 65.28
C THR A 871 2.06 -2.52 66.12
N SER A 872 2.10 -2.73 67.44
CA SER A 872 2.51 -1.70 68.41
C SER A 872 4.01 -1.69 68.82
N THR A 873 4.56 -0.47 68.95
CA THR A 873 5.52 0.00 69.99
C THR A 873 6.78 -0.81 70.35
N THR A 874 7.96 -0.16 70.26
CA THR A 874 8.77 0.31 71.43
C THR A 874 9.89 1.27 70.96
N THR A 875 10.34 2.19 71.83
CA THR A 875 11.29 3.30 71.56
C THR A 875 12.71 3.06 72.12
N THR A 876 13.76 3.56 71.43
CA THR A 876 15.09 4.07 71.91
C THR A 876 16.13 4.05 70.74
N THR A 877 17.13 4.93 70.56
CA THR A 877 17.41 6.34 70.99
C THR A 877 18.58 6.93 70.15
N THR A 878 18.73 8.28 70.11
CA THR A 878 20.02 9.07 69.95
C THR A 878 20.81 8.97 68.60
N THR A 879 21.52 9.98 68.03
CA THR A 879 21.76 11.42 68.37
C THR A 879 22.40 12.26 67.21
N THR A 880 22.28 13.60 67.33
CA THR A 880 23.26 14.70 66.99
C THR A 880 23.66 15.15 65.56
N THR A 881 23.43 16.47 65.31
CA THR A 881 24.33 17.52 64.70
C THR A 881 24.76 17.50 63.21
N SER A 882 24.98 18.64 62.50
CA SER A 882 24.64 20.09 62.72
C SER A 882 25.03 21.00 61.52
N THR A 883 24.45 22.22 61.45
CA THR A 883 25.01 23.50 60.84
C THR A 883 25.27 23.56 59.32
N SER A 884 25.30 24.71 58.60
CA SER A 884 25.22 26.19 58.87
C SER A 884 24.70 26.93 57.60
N SER A 885 23.82 27.96 57.67
CA SER A 885 24.05 29.45 57.57
C SER A 885 24.65 29.97 56.23
N SER A 886 24.52 31.23 55.75
CA SER A 886 23.82 32.52 56.07
C SER A 886 24.11 33.53 54.91
N SER A 887 23.46 34.68 54.62
CA SER A 887 22.31 35.46 55.17
C SER A 887 21.42 35.99 54.00
N SER A 888 21.18 37.26 53.55
CA SER A 888 21.22 38.70 53.96
C SER A 888 20.84 39.58 52.71
N ASP A 889 20.33 40.83 52.68
CA ASP A 889 19.54 41.77 53.53
C ASP A 889 19.19 43.06 52.69
N SER A 890 18.34 44.01 53.19
CA SER A 890 18.10 45.42 52.71
C SER A 890 17.30 45.67 51.38
N SER A 891 16.63 46.80 51.06
CA SER A 891 16.04 47.95 51.83
C SER A 891 15.17 48.90 50.94
N ASP A 892 14.20 49.62 51.55
CA ASP A 892 13.65 50.98 51.25
C ASP A 892 12.99 51.27 49.84
N SER A 893 12.06 52.23 49.57
CA SER A 893 11.25 53.17 50.39
C SER A 893 10.02 53.79 49.64
N ASP A 894 8.93 54.08 50.38
CA ASP A 894 7.97 55.23 50.36
C ASP A 894 7.04 55.68 49.19
N SER A 895 5.83 56.13 49.60
CA SER A 895 4.85 57.08 48.96
C SER A 895 4.06 56.62 47.70
N ASP A 896 2.78 56.94 47.42
CA ASP A 896 1.58 57.47 48.15
C ASP A 896 0.34 57.31 47.18
N THR A 897 -0.96 57.67 47.36
CA THR A 897 -1.75 58.48 48.32
C THR A 897 -3.19 57.92 48.55
N SER A 898 -3.76 58.18 49.73
CA SER A 898 -5.20 58.51 50.04
C SER A 898 -6.42 57.65 49.60
N SER A 899 -7.37 57.51 50.55
CA SER A 899 -8.85 57.43 50.37
C SER A 899 -9.43 56.12 49.77
N ASP A 900 -10.43 55.44 50.35
CA ASP A 900 -11.22 55.67 51.57
C ASP A 900 -11.45 54.37 52.36
N SER A 901 -11.92 54.52 53.62
CA SER A 901 -12.25 53.40 54.50
C SER A 901 -13.54 52.69 54.11
N ASP A 902 -13.50 51.35 54.03
CA ASP A 902 -14.57 50.51 54.56
C ASP A 902 -13.98 49.22 55.14
N SER A 903 -14.49 48.78 56.29
CA SER A 903 -13.87 47.71 57.09
C SER A 903 -14.56 46.37 56.90
N ASP A 904 -13.98 45.48 56.09
CA ASP A 904 -14.51 44.13 55.85
C ASP A 904 -13.61 43.04 56.47
N SER A 905 -13.76 42.83 57.78
CA SER A 905 -12.94 41.91 58.58
C SER A 905 -13.45 40.45 58.51
N THR A 906 -13.80 39.97 57.31
CA THR A 906 -14.57 38.72 57.11
C THR A 906 -13.76 37.56 56.54
N SER A 907 -12.64 37.83 55.86
CA SER A 907 -11.88 36.81 55.12
C SER A 907 -11.33 35.68 56.01
N THR A 908 -10.76 36.00 57.17
CA THR A 908 -10.11 35.00 58.05
C THR A 908 -11.10 34.03 58.68
N ASP A 909 -12.28 34.51 59.11
CA ASP A 909 -13.29 33.67 59.74
C ASP A 909 -13.96 32.73 58.74
N ASP A 910 -14.23 33.20 57.51
CA ASP A 910 -14.83 32.33 56.48
C ASP A 910 -13.80 31.27 56.00
N GLU A 911 -12.50 31.58 55.92
CA GLU A 911 -11.47 30.56 55.67
C GLU A 911 -11.39 29.51 56.79
N LEU A 912 -11.39 29.92 58.06
CA LEU A 912 -11.43 29.02 59.21
C LEU A 912 -12.69 28.13 59.19
N ILE A 913 -13.85 28.70 58.86
CA ILE A 913 -15.11 27.95 58.69
C ILE A 913 -15.00 26.97 57.51
N ASN A 914 -14.36 27.36 56.40
CA ASN A 914 -14.22 26.53 55.19
C ASN A 914 -13.31 25.31 55.38
N GLN A 915 -12.32 25.39 56.28
CA GLN A 915 -11.42 24.28 56.61
C GLN A 915 -12.04 23.24 57.57
N GLN A 916 -13.09 23.58 58.32
CA GLN A 916 -13.72 22.65 59.27
C GLN A 916 -14.26 21.37 58.58
N PRO A 917 -14.19 20.20 59.23
CA PRO A 917 -14.77 18.95 58.72
C PRO A 917 -16.31 19.01 58.70
N ILE A 918 -16.92 18.22 57.80
CA ILE A 918 -18.38 18.11 57.70
C ILE A 918 -19.00 17.11 58.68
N ASN A 919 -20.25 17.37 59.05
CA ASN A 919 -21.05 16.47 59.87
C ASN A 919 -21.37 15.17 59.10
N PRO A 920 -21.47 14.00 59.77
CA PRO A 920 -21.87 12.73 59.13
C PRO A 920 -23.16 12.81 58.33
N THR A 921 -24.15 13.60 58.78
CA THR A 921 -25.41 13.83 58.06
C THR A 921 -25.23 14.58 56.73
N GLN A 922 -24.25 15.48 56.63
CA GLN A 922 -23.91 16.20 55.39
C GLN A 922 -23.20 15.26 54.41
N ARG A 923 -22.27 14.44 54.90
CA ARG A 923 -21.62 13.38 54.11
C ARG A 923 -22.64 12.39 53.54
N ASP A 924 -23.53 11.89 54.39
CA ASP A 924 -24.54 10.90 53.99
C ASP A 924 -25.58 11.52 53.03
N THR A 925 -25.73 12.85 53.00
CA THR A 925 -26.52 13.57 51.98
C THR A 925 -25.81 13.57 50.62
N ILE A 926 -24.48 13.81 50.58
CA ILE A 926 -23.68 13.70 49.35
C ILE A 926 -23.75 12.27 48.79
N PHE A 927 -23.59 11.26 49.64
CA PHE A 927 -23.73 9.85 49.22
C PHE A 927 -25.12 9.56 48.66
N LYS A 928 -26.22 9.99 49.31
CA LYS A 928 -27.59 9.78 48.80
C LYS A 928 -27.82 10.40 47.41
N LEU A 929 -27.25 11.57 47.14
CA LEU A 929 -27.30 12.20 45.82
C LEU A 929 -26.51 11.39 44.77
N CYS A 930 -25.31 10.94 45.10
CA CYS A 930 -24.49 10.13 44.19
C CYS A 930 -25.12 8.75 43.92
N ILE A 931 -25.71 8.09 44.95
CA ILE A 931 -26.45 6.84 44.82
C ILE A 931 -27.59 7.00 43.81
N LYS A 932 -28.45 8.01 43.99
CA LYS A 932 -29.57 8.30 43.07
C LYS A 932 -29.09 8.49 41.61
N ASN A 933 -27.97 9.17 41.41
CA ASN A 933 -27.41 9.37 40.08
C ASN A 933 -26.83 8.06 39.48
N LEU A 934 -26.24 7.19 40.30
CA LEU A 934 -25.79 5.87 39.84
C LEU A 934 -26.95 4.91 39.57
N GLU A 935 -28.03 4.99 40.36
CA GLU A 935 -29.30 4.28 40.10
C GLU A 935 -29.92 4.69 38.76
N GLU A 936 -29.84 5.97 38.39
CA GLU A 936 -30.24 6.44 37.07
C GLU A 936 -29.38 5.79 35.97
N CYS A 937 -28.05 5.73 36.12
CA CYS A 937 -27.18 5.03 35.16
C CYS A 937 -27.63 3.57 34.91
N ILE A 938 -27.82 2.77 35.97
CA ILE A 938 -28.24 1.37 35.82
C ILE A 938 -29.72 1.20 35.47
N THR A 939 -30.56 2.23 35.65
CA THR A 939 -31.93 2.27 35.11
C THR A 939 -31.89 2.43 33.59
N ARG A 940 -31.08 3.37 33.08
CA ARG A 940 -31.00 3.66 31.63
C ARG A 940 -30.21 2.61 30.85
N PHE A 941 -29.17 2.04 31.45
CA PHE A 941 -28.31 1.02 30.85
C PHE A 941 -27.90 0.00 31.93
N PRO A 942 -28.73 -1.04 32.18
CA PRO A 942 -28.46 -2.10 33.17
C PRO A 942 -27.09 -2.78 32.99
N GLU A 943 -26.61 -2.84 31.75
CA GLU A 943 -25.34 -3.40 31.32
C GLU A 943 -24.14 -2.50 31.71
N HIS A 944 -24.36 -1.36 32.38
CA HIS A 944 -23.30 -0.51 32.92
C HIS A 944 -22.69 -1.07 34.21
N TYR A 945 -21.97 -2.18 34.10
CA TYR A 945 -21.35 -2.92 35.21
C TYR A 945 -20.47 -2.05 36.14
N LYS A 946 -19.91 -0.93 35.65
CA LYS A 946 -19.14 0.02 36.45
C LYS A 946 -20.00 0.74 37.50
N SER A 947 -21.21 1.19 37.11
CA SER A 947 -22.17 1.82 38.04
C SER A 947 -22.71 0.81 39.03
N MET A 948 -23.04 -0.40 38.56
CA MET A 948 -23.51 -1.50 39.40
C MET A 948 -22.45 -1.89 40.45
N TYR A 949 -21.20 -2.11 40.03
CA TYR A 949 -20.08 -2.35 40.94
C TYR A 949 -19.88 -1.21 41.96
N ARG A 950 -19.91 0.05 41.53
CA ARG A 950 -19.72 1.21 42.43
C ARG A 950 -20.84 1.31 43.47
N LEU A 951 -22.09 0.99 43.11
CA LEU A 951 -23.20 0.90 44.06
C LEU A 951 -23.00 -0.23 45.06
N ILE A 952 -22.70 -1.46 44.60
CA ILE A 952 -22.49 -2.63 45.47
C ILE A 952 -21.33 -2.37 46.45
N HIS A 953 -20.18 -1.91 45.95
CA HIS A 953 -19.02 -1.54 46.77
C HIS A 953 -19.37 -0.46 47.81
N HIS A 954 -20.13 0.58 47.44
CA HIS A 954 -20.58 1.58 48.39
C HIS A 954 -21.47 0.95 49.46
N PHE A 955 -22.48 0.16 49.08
CA PHE A 955 -23.37 -0.50 50.02
C PHE A 955 -22.67 -1.49 50.97
N MET A 956 -21.53 -2.07 50.59
CA MET A 956 -20.69 -2.92 51.45
C MET A 956 -19.75 -2.14 52.37
N HIS A 957 -19.08 -1.09 51.88
CA HIS A 957 -17.96 -0.46 52.59
C HIS A 957 -18.21 0.99 53.07
N ALA A 958 -19.37 1.59 52.76
CA ALA A 958 -19.63 3.00 53.09
C ALA A 958 -19.51 3.31 54.60
N PRO A 959 -18.88 4.43 54.97
CA PRO A 959 -18.95 4.95 56.33
C PRO A 959 -20.28 5.67 56.54
N GLY A 960 -21.15 5.17 57.43
CA GLY A 960 -22.37 5.87 57.85
C GLY A 960 -23.69 5.19 57.48
N SER A 961 -24.76 5.99 57.39
CA SER A 961 -26.14 5.50 57.25
C SER A 961 -26.50 5.04 55.83
N THR A 962 -25.56 5.05 54.88
CA THR A 962 -25.76 4.57 53.50
C THR A 962 -25.23 3.15 53.26
N LYS A 963 -24.54 2.55 54.23
CA LYS A 963 -24.17 1.13 54.21
C LYS A 963 -25.42 0.24 54.31
N SER A 964 -25.54 -0.74 53.42
CA SER A 964 -26.72 -1.63 53.34
C SER A 964 -26.35 -2.96 52.67
N PHE A 965 -25.99 -3.96 53.48
CA PHE A 965 -25.67 -5.31 53.01
C PHE A 965 -26.80 -5.93 52.17
N GLU A 966 -28.06 -5.70 52.55
CA GLU A 966 -29.22 -6.20 51.79
C GLU A 966 -29.36 -5.51 50.42
N SER A 967 -29.01 -4.22 50.29
CA SER A 967 -29.00 -3.55 48.98
C SER A 967 -27.87 -4.07 48.07
N ALA A 968 -26.70 -4.38 48.64
CA ALA A 968 -25.63 -5.06 47.91
C ALA A 968 -26.06 -6.46 47.44
N ARG A 969 -26.66 -7.25 48.34
CA ARG A 969 -27.19 -8.59 48.05
C ARG A 969 -28.29 -8.58 46.97
N GLN A 970 -29.20 -7.61 47.00
CA GLN A 970 -30.23 -7.43 45.96
C GLN A 970 -29.63 -7.10 44.58
N LEU A 971 -28.63 -6.22 44.52
CA LEU A 971 -27.90 -5.88 43.28
C LEU A 971 -27.01 -7.01 42.75
N LEU A 972 -26.70 -8.02 43.57
CA LEU A 972 -25.90 -9.18 43.18
C LEU A 972 -26.75 -10.40 42.81
N LEU A 973 -27.76 -10.75 43.61
CA LEU A 973 -28.40 -12.07 43.60
C LEU A 973 -29.94 -12.06 43.50
N GLY A 974 -30.57 -10.89 43.58
CA GLY A 974 -32.04 -10.72 43.63
C GLY A 974 -32.56 -9.65 42.69
N THR A 975 -33.46 -8.80 43.18
CA THR A 975 -33.99 -7.64 42.45
C THR A 975 -33.89 -6.42 43.34
N TYR A 976 -33.12 -5.41 42.90
CA TYR A 976 -32.99 -4.15 43.61
C TYR A 976 -34.09 -3.17 43.20
N ARG A 977 -34.60 -2.39 44.16
CA ARG A 977 -35.57 -1.32 43.91
C ARG A 977 -34.90 0.03 44.15
N THR A 978 -34.78 0.84 43.11
CA THR A 978 -34.13 2.15 43.19
C THR A 978 -34.94 3.15 43.99
N THR A 979 -34.31 4.25 44.46
CA THR A 979 -35.01 5.40 45.07
C THR A 979 -36.02 6.07 44.13
N LEU A 980 -35.86 5.87 42.81
CA LEU A 980 -36.77 6.30 41.76
C LEU A 980 -37.96 5.33 41.55
N GLY A 981 -37.98 4.19 42.24
CA GLY A 981 -39.07 3.21 42.21
C GLY A 981 -38.92 2.11 41.17
N ASN A 982 -37.93 2.19 40.27
CA ASN A 982 -37.65 1.20 39.24
C ASN A 982 -37.10 -0.11 39.87
N GLN A 983 -37.35 -1.24 39.21
CA GLN A 983 -36.79 -2.54 39.59
C GLN A 983 -35.67 -2.92 38.62
N ILE A 984 -34.54 -3.38 39.16
CA ILE A 984 -33.36 -3.77 38.40
C ILE A 984 -32.94 -5.17 38.86
N PRO A 985 -32.78 -6.16 37.93
CA PRO A 985 -32.29 -7.48 38.28
C PRO A 985 -30.82 -7.41 38.71
N GLY A 986 -30.46 -8.19 39.72
CA GLY A 986 -29.07 -8.33 40.17
C GLY A 986 -28.19 -9.08 39.17
N LEU A 987 -26.88 -8.81 39.22
CA LEU A 987 -25.89 -9.24 38.22
C LEU A 987 -25.86 -10.77 37.98
N PHE A 988 -26.09 -11.55 39.05
CA PHE A 988 -26.07 -13.02 39.05
C PHE A 988 -27.46 -13.60 39.40
N THR A 989 -28.52 -12.86 39.10
CA THR A 989 -29.91 -13.31 39.33
C THR A 989 -30.36 -14.34 38.29
N GLU A 990 -29.84 -14.29 37.05
CA GLU A 990 -30.07 -15.31 36.01
C GLU A 990 -29.19 -16.57 36.17
N ARG A 991 -28.76 -16.90 37.39
CA ARG A 991 -27.95 -18.10 37.68
C ARG A 991 -28.75 -19.40 37.54
N LYS A 992 -28.08 -20.47 37.11
CA LYS A 992 -28.57 -21.85 37.08
C LYS A 992 -27.67 -22.74 37.91
N THR A 993 -28.19 -23.87 38.39
CA THR A 993 -27.43 -24.94 39.07
C THR A 993 -26.26 -25.47 38.25
N THR A 994 -26.32 -25.41 36.92
CA THR A 994 -25.24 -25.82 36.02
C THR A 994 -24.30 -24.70 35.58
N ASN A 995 -24.72 -23.43 35.71
CA ASN A 995 -23.93 -22.26 35.34
C ASN A 995 -24.45 -21.01 36.10
N PHE A 996 -23.65 -20.54 37.05
CA PHE A 996 -23.87 -19.36 37.90
C PHE A 996 -23.84 -18.07 37.08
N PHE A 997 -22.99 -18.02 36.07
CA PHE A 997 -22.79 -16.90 35.16
C PHE A 997 -23.73 -16.94 33.93
N ASN A 998 -24.78 -17.79 33.91
CA ASN A 998 -25.68 -17.99 32.76
C ASN A 998 -26.30 -16.70 32.17
N GLY A 999 -26.41 -15.61 32.93
CA GLY A 999 -26.80 -14.29 32.40
C GLY A 999 -25.70 -13.60 31.57
N LEU A 1000 -24.44 -13.70 32.02
CA LEU A 1000 -23.27 -13.14 31.34
C LEU A 1000 -22.81 -14.02 30.17
N TRP A 1001 -22.91 -15.35 30.31
CA TRP A 1001 -22.56 -16.40 29.33
C TRP A 1001 -23.41 -16.37 28.03
N ARG A 1002 -24.28 -15.36 27.87
CA ARG A 1002 -25.10 -15.12 26.68
C ARG A 1002 -24.68 -13.88 25.91
N ILE A 1003 -23.79 -13.07 26.47
CA ILE A 1003 -23.26 -11.87 25.83
C ILE A 1003 -22.24 -12.35 24.79
N PRO A 1004 -22.38 -12.01 23.49
CA PRO A 1004 -21.41 -12.38 22.48
C PRO A 1004 -20.03 -11.81 22.80
N ALA A 1005 -18.95 -12.53 22.48
CA ALA A 1005 -17.58 -12.03 22.67
C ALA A 1005 -17.34 -10.69 21.95
N SER A 1006 -17.96 -10.48 20.78
CA SER A 1006 -17.97 -9.19 20.04
C SER A 1006 -18.52 -8.01 20.82
N ASP A 1007 -19.44 -8.26 21.76
CA ASP A 1007 -20.12 -7.24 22.55
C ASP A 1007 -19.35 -6.96 23.86
N ILE A 1008 -18.55 -7.94 24.30
CA ILE A 1008 -17.62 -7.84 25.44
C ILE A 1008 -16.38 -7.01 25.09
N ASP A 1009 -15.93 -7.03 23.83
CA ASP A 1009 -14.66 -6.43 23.34
C ASP A 1009 -14.65 -4.88 23.29
N ARG A 1010 -15.54 -4.21 24.04
CA ARG A 1010 -15.40 -2.76 24.31
C ARG A 1010 -14.33 -2.54 25.40
N PRO A 1011 -13.38 -1.62 25.19
CA PRO A 1011 -11.97 -1.81 25.57
C PRO A 1011 -11.70 -2.20 27.03
N GLY A 1012 -11.14 -3.41 27.22
CA GLY A 1012 -10.38 -3.86 28.39
C GLY A 1012 -11.06 -3.86 29.77
N ASN A 1013 -12.38 -3.63 29.85
CA ASN A 1013 -13.02 -3.24 31.12
C ASN A 1013 -14.08 -4.21 31.67
N PHE A 1014 -14.68 -5.06 30.84
CA PHE A 1014 -15.72 -6.03 31.26
C PHE A 1014 -15.15 -7.02 32.29
N ALA A 1015 -14.19 -7.85 31.88
CA ALA A 1015 -13.57 -8.87 32.74
C ALA A 1015 -13.04 -8.26 34.06
N SER A 1016 -12.43 -7.08 34.01
CA SER A 1016 -11.94 -6.40 35.21
C SER A 1016 -13.08 -5.92 36.14
N HIS A 1017 -14.26 -5.57 35.65
CA HIS A 1017 -15.39 -5.21 36.53
C HIS A 1017 -16.17 -6.44 37.01
N ILE A 1018 -16.39 -7.44 36.17
CA ILE A 1018 -17.00 -8.71 36.59
C ILE A 1018 -16.16 -9.40 37.67
N SER A 1019 -14.83 -9.44 37.52
CA SER A 1019 -13.90 -9.91 38.56
C SER A 1019 -14.10 -9.20 39.91
N LYS A 1020 -14.23 -7.86 39.92
CA LYS A 1020 -14.49 -7.11 41.16
C LYS A 1020 -15.89 -7.38 41.73
N CYS A 1021 -16.90 -7.57 40.88
CA CYS A 1021 -18.23 -7.99 41.32
C CYS A 1021 -18.23 -9.39 41.93
N VAL A 1022 -17.42 -10.32 41.43
CA VAL A 1022 -17.24 -11.67 42.01
C VAL A 1022 -16.53 -11.60 43.37
N ILE A 1023 -15.50 -10.75 43.52
CA ILE A 1023 -14.83 -10.53 44.82
C ILE A 1023 -15.83 -10.01 45.86
N VAL A 1024 -16.58 -8.95 45.55
CA VAL A 1024 -17.56 -8.36 46.48
C VAL A 1024 -18.78 -9.28 46.68
N LEU A 1025 -19.09 -10.15 45.72
CA LEU A 1025 -20.04 -11.26 45.92
C LEU A 1025 -19.55 -12.24 46.97
N MET A 1026 -18.28 -12.69 46.92
CA MET A 1026 -17.72 -13.59 47.93
C MET A 1026 -17.76 -12.96 49.33
N GLU A 1027 -17.48 -11.67 49.45
CA GLU A 1027 -17.64 -10.91 50.70
C GLU A 1027 -19.10 -10.83 51.17
N THR A 1028 -20.04 -10.60 50.25
CA THR A 1028 -21.48 -10.54 50.56
C THR A 1028 -21.99 -11.91 51.03
N LEU A 1029 -21.66 -12.99 50.33
CA LEU A 1029 -22.02 -14.37 50.71
C LEU A 1029 -21.45 -14.74 52.08
N LYS A 1030 -20.22 -14.29 52.39
CA LYS A 1030 -19.59 -14.48 53.70
C LYS A 1030 -20.32 -13.75 54.82
N GLU A 1031 -20.71 -12.48 54.61
CA GLU A 1031 -21.45 -11.69 55.62
C GLU A 1031 -22.83 -12.32 55.93
N PHE A 1032 -23.54 -12.80 54.90
CA PHE A 1032 -24.83 -13.48 55.05
C PHE A 1032 -24.72 -14.98 55.43
N SER A 1033 -23.51 -15.54 55.54
CA SER A 1033 -23.25 -16.97 55.81
C SER A 1033 -23.88 -17.93 54.77
N GLU A 1034 -24.00 -17.50 53.51
CA GLU A 1034 -24.52 -18.30 52.38
C GLU A 1034 -23.43 -19.25 51.81
N TYR A 1035 -22.92 -20.15 52.66
CA TYR A 1035 -21.77 -21.01 52.35
C TYR A 1035 -22.00 -21.95 51.15
N ASP A 1036 -23.21 -22.46 50.96
CA ASP A 1036 -23.55 -23.35 49.84
C ASP A 1036 -23.35 -22.65 48.49
N VAL A 1037 -23.80 -21.39 48.40
CA VAL A 1037 -23.68 -20.55 47.20
C VAL A 1037 -22.22 -20.15 46.95
N LEU A 1038 -21.43 -20.00 48.02
CA LEU A 1038 -19.99 -19.73 47.93
C LEU A 1038 -19.22 -20.97 47.43
N LEU A 1039 -19.64 -22.19 47.80
CA LEU A 1039 -19.10 -23.44 47.30
C LEU A 1039 -19.45 -23.66 45.82
N ASP A 1040 -20.71 -23.44 45.42
CA ASP A 1040 -21.14 -23.46 44.02
C ASP A 1040 -20.32 -22.50 43.14
N LEU A 1041 -20.08 -21.28 43.63
CA LEU A 1041 -19.26 -20.27 42.96
C LEU A 1041 -17.81 -20.76 42.80
N ALA A 1042 -17.20 -21.31 43.85
CA ALA A 1042 -15.83 -21.84 43.80
C ALA A 1042 -15.69 -23.01 42.82
N MET A 1043 -16.64 -23.96 42.83
CA MET A 1043 -16.68 -25.12 41.92
C MET A 1043 -16.84 -24.74 40.44
N GLN A 1044 -17.28 -23.53 40.15
CA GLN A 1044 -17.42 -23.01 38.80
C GLN A 1044 -16.24 -22.11 38.38
N LEU A 1045 -15.68 -21.32 39.30
CA LEU A 1045 -14.43 -20.57 39.07
C LEU A 1045 -13.21 -21.50 38.85
N GLN A 1046 -13.29 -22.76 39.26
CA GLN A 1046 -12.29 -23.78 38.92
C GLN A 1046 -12.30 -24.18 37.42
N ARG A 1047 -13.36 -23.89 36.68
CA ARG A 1047 -13.54 -24.30 35.28
C ARG A 1047 -13.10 -23.19 34.34
N THR A 1048 -12.13 -23.47 33.46
CA THR A 1048 -11.86 -22.62 32.31
C THR A 1048 -13.07 -22.65 31.36
N PRO A 1049 -13.55 -21.50 30.86
CA PRO A 1049 -14.57 -21.46 29.80
C PRO A 1049 -14.04 -22.05 28.48
N GLU A 1050 -14.95 -22.33 27.56
CA GLU A 1050 -14.59 -22.61 26.17
C GLU A 1050 -14.10 -21.31 25.51
N PRO A 1051 -13.10 -21.31 24.62
CA PRO A 1051 -12.50 -20.06 24.09
C PRO A 1051 -13.48 -19.09 23.40
N ASP A 1052 -14.64 -19.59 22.97
CA ASP A 1052 -15.66 -18.83 22.25
C ASP A 1052 -16.75 -18.21 23.17
N LYS A 1053 -16.62 -18.26 24.51
CA LYS A 1053 -17.70 -17.93 25.48
C LYS A 1053 -17.25 -17.21 26.77
#